data_AF-A0A2N6BB33-F1
#
_entry.id   AF-A0A2N6BB33-F1
#
_cell.length_a   1.000
_cell.length_b   1.000
_cell.length_c   1.000
_cell.angle_alpha   90.00
_cell.angle_beta   90.00
_cell.angle_gamma   90.00
#
_symmetry.space_group_name_H-M   'P 1'
#
loop_
_entity.id
_entity.type
_entity.pdbx_description
1 polymer ?
#
loop_
_entity_poly.entity_id
_entity_poly.type
_entity_poly.pdbx_seq_one_letter_code
_entity_poly.pdbx_strand_id
1 'polypeptide(L)'
;MKANKLVLMLCSTMAMGLVFAGCTSNLDSAGDISGAEVELGTDELGRDYVGADTCISCHEGFSWSADDVAKYLDGIHVIHSDHISAANEPDGCLDCHDPIGDGPTLEGYIDPADVPEGGLAAVTCENCHGAGGEHYGTGPIPNPIPGADICGQCHDTLPDSHLPHHPQGDTIYAKYTASRHATGSVRGGAECSRCHTDEGAKMYKDVDTLTGVELLVMPVENPSAIQCRTCHDPHSPMELLEDEVESRRVVIASAQYATCVNCHMSPNADPANLDPDTTELLHHEDDFERLITDSHYDDPATNDVIEGYVLDPLNEHVCLDCHDIHSVQNVSSFDDLTTINNQWANSAHGGFIAKVKGEVADFYEDVLGEGGTTEQVIAIKEAGATEEFAPAWTHYPWTAEYRSDCARCHTSTGAKAYMQNPVDYDPLVDISYTNGAMSHISFVTNDDSDEVVYNSSTRSDNLEGIQKEMLYCWACHADNSGNLRPVGAITEDYGNGAVVTYPDVNGSNVCMVCHIGREVGDVIKGDPDADGVRSFINSHYLAAGGMVFGESGYEYDGENYQNVTYFEHSEIGTEALPGTGENGPCAGCHMSSESSHIFLPVEKDEEEVVIAVTATVCVTCHDGGHGPAFVYDGDPDDIAAAAEFLETEKEEYMMALELLKAALAEQGIIYSSAYPYFYDGEGASYTDWADPYGFAGWKNTMGAAFNLNLLLNDPGGFAHNRYYVKALIWDSIDFIDDGILNDSTDETITAYSGEVVPTYLADGALTYLGTSRPGDTSRPPMMP
;
A
#
# COMPACT_ATOMS: atom_id res chain seq x y z
N MET A 1 -77.53 2.85 32.77
CA MET A 1 -78.23 1.54 32.92
C MET A 1 -77.17 0.49 32.58
N LYS A 2 -76.53 -0.15 33.56
CA LYS A 2 -76.94 -1.38 34.28
C LYS A 2 -77.26 -2.58 33.36
N ALA A 3 -76.56 -3.69 33.68
CA ALA A 3 -76.80 -5.11 33.34
C ALA A 3 -76.35 -5.54 31.92
N ASN A 4 -75.54 -6.60 31.68
CA ASN A 4 -75.14 -7.83 32.38
C ASN A 4 -73.81 -8.33 31.74
N LYS A 5 -72.65 -8.46 32.40
CA LYS A 5 -72.13 -9.59 33.23
C LYS A 5 -72.76 -10.98 33.03
N LEU A 6 -71.88 -11.98 32.91
CA LEU A 6 -72.03 -13.43 32.71
C LEU A 6 -72.23 -13.89 31.25
N VAL A 7 -71.24 -14.65 30.74
CA VAL A 7 -71.26 -15.69 29.67
C VAL A 7 -69.96 -15.74 28.81
N LEU A 8 -68.92 -14.93 29.08
CA LEU A 8 -67.60 -15.10 28.44
C LEU A 8 -66.48 -15.36 29.46
N MET A 9 -66.62 -16.41 30.26
CA MET A 9 -65.57 -16.81 31.24
C MET A 9 -65.47 -18.33 31.36
N LEU A 10 -65.63 -19.05 30.25
CA LEU A 10 -65.54 -20.52 30.20
C LEU A 10 -65.05 -21.10 28.86
N CYS A 11 -64.51 -20.28 27.95
CA CYS A 11 -63.83 -20.75 26.72
C CYS A 11 -62.36 -20.31 26.62
N SER A 12 -61.79 -19.69 27.66
CA SER A 12 -60.40 -19.20 27.65
C SER A 12 -59.42 -20.06 28.46
N THR A 13 -59.82 -21.28 28.83
CA THR A 13 -58.98 -22.22 29.61
C THR A 13 -58.78 -23.57 28.91
N MET A 14 -59.11 -23.70 27.63
CA MET A 14 -58.97 -24.98 26.90
C MET A 14 -58.48 -24.83 25.44
N ALA A 15 -57.93 -23.67 25.09
CA ALA A 15 -57.31 -23.39 23.79
C ALA A 15 -55.91 -22.76 23.97
N MET A 16 -55.18 -23.23 24.98
CA MET A 16 -53.81 -22.81 25.31
C MET A 16 -52.99 -24.06 25.68
N GLY A 17 -53.19 -25.13 24.92
CA GLY A 17 -52.64 -26.46 25.20
C GLY A 17 -52.27 -27.26 23.96
N LEU A 18 -52.12 -26.62 22.80
CA LEU A 18 -51.61 -27.24 21.57
C LEU A 18 -50.94 -26.16 20.72
N VAL A 19 -49.68 -25.83 21.02
CA VAL A 19 -48.48 -25.72 20.14
C VAL A 19 -47.30 -25.35 21.06
N PHE A 20 -46.94 -26.24 22.00
CA PHE A 20 -45.68 -26.20 22.76
C PHE A 20 -45.14 -27.63 22.83
N ALA A 21 -44.95 -28.23 21.65
CA ALA A 21 -44.21 -29.47 21.51
C ALA A 21 -42.93 -29.10 20.75
N GLY A 22 -41.86 -28.87 21.50
CA GLY A 22 -40.54 -28.48 20.98
C GLY A 22 -39.79 -27.78 22.10
N CYS A 23 -38.79 -28.43 22.69
CA CYS A 23 -37.95 -27.98 23.82
C CYS A 23 -38.56 -28.13 25.24
N THR A 24 -39.18 -29.27 25.58
CA THR A 24 -39.44 -29.59 27.00
C THR A 24 -38.28 -30.38 27.58
N SER A 25 -37.57 -29.80 28.55
CA SER A 25 -36.49 -30.36 29.37
C SER A 25 -36.48 -31.90 29.49
N ASN A 26 -35.40 -32.55 29.06
CA ASN A 26 -35.12 -33.96 29.37
C ASN A 26 -34.53 -34.15 30.78
N LEU A 27 -34.87 -33.27 31.73
CA LEU A 27 -34.45 -33.38 33.12
C LEU A 27 -35.16 -34.58 33.76
N ASP A 28 -34.37 -35.53 34.25
CA ASP A 28 -34.90 -36.62 35.04
C ASP A 28 -35.35 -36.14 36.44
N SER A 29 -35.86 -37.05 37.27
CA SER A 29 -36.34 -36.67 38.62
C SER A 29 -35.23 -36.31 39.60
N ALA A 30 -33.96 -36.49 39.22
CA ALA A 30 -32.77 -36.08 39.97
C ALA A 30 -32.22 -34.71 39.51
N GLY A 31 -32.66 -34.22 38.35
CA GLY A 31 -32.18 -32.98 37.74
C GLY A 31 -31.08 -33.18 36.70
N ASP A 32 -30.83 -34.43 36.28
CA ASP A 32 -29.81 -34.77 35.30
C ASP A 32 -30.38 -34.67 33.89
N ILE A 33 -29.58 -34.17 32.94
CA ILE A 33 -29.95 -34.06 31.52
C ILE A 33 -29.87 -35.45 30.88
N SER A 34 -31.01 -36.02 30.51
CA SER A 34 -31.03 -37.27 29.74
C SER A 34 -30.90 -36.99 28.24
N GLY A 35 -29.70 -37.16 27.66
CA GLY A 35 -29.53 -37.01 26.22
C GLY A 35 -28.10 -36.99 25.68
N ALA A 36 -27.14 -36.36 26.38
CA ALA A 36 -25.77 -36.30 25.88
C ALA A 36 -25.07 -37.66 26.06
N GLU A 37 -24.68 -38.31 24.95
CA GLU A 37 -23.86 -39.53 24.99
C GLU A 37 -22.40 -39.25 25.45
N VAL A 38 -22.05 -37.96 25.65
CA VAL A 38 -20.72 -37.46 26.06
C VAL A 38 -20.85 -36.57 27.31
N GLU A 39 -20.00 -36.78 28.32
CA GLU A 39 -19.93 -35.94 29.53
C GLU A 39 -19.06 -34.70 29.23
N LEU A 40 -19.71 -33.61 28.78
CA LEU A 40 -19.06 -32.36 28.35
C LEU A 40 -18.64 -31.43 29.51
N GLY A 41 -18.98 -31.79 30.75
CA GLY A 41 -18.61 -31.04 31.94
C GLY A 41 -19.49 -29.83 32.22
N THR A 42 -18.96 -28.88 32.98
CA THR A 42 -19.65 -27.66 33.42
C THR A 42 -18.78 -26.44 33.23
N ASP A 43 -19.41 -25.29 33.04
CA ASP A 43 -18.70 -24.01 33.09
C ASP A 43 -18.22 -23.64 34.51
N GLU A 44 -17.56 -22.49 34.64
CA GLU A 44 -17.02 -21.99 35.91
C GLU A 44 -18.08 -21.77 37.02
N LEU A 45 -19.35 -21.62 36.63
CA LEU A 45 -20.48 -21.43 37.54
C LEU A 45 -21.21 -22.75 37.86
N GLY A 46 -20.75 -23.87 37.30
CA GLY A 46 -21.30 -25.19 37.50
C GLY A 46 -22.56 -25.46 36.67
N ARG A 47 -22.76 -24.76 35.55
CA ARG A 47 -23.84 -25.02 34.59
C ARG A 47 -23.38 -26.06 33.58
N ASP A 48 -24.22 -27.06 33.33
CA ASP A 48 -23.91 -28.16 32.41
C ASP A 48 -23.88 -27.69 30.95
N TYR A 49 -22.88 -28.16 30.19
CA TYR A 49 -22.90 -28.12 28.73
C TYR A 49 -23.84 -29.19 28.18
N VAL A 50 -24.58 -28.86 27.12
CA VAL A 50 -25.59 -29.76 26.54
C VAL A 50 -25.21 -30.32 25.17
N GLY A 51 -24.23 -29.71 24.50
CA GLY A 51 -23.76 -30.11 23.17
C GLY A 51 -24.51 -29.40 22.04
N ALA A 52 -23.78 -29.12 20.97
CA ALA A 52 -24.31 -28.37 19.82
C ALA A 52 -25.37 -29.11 19.00
N ASP A 53 -25.33 -30.44 18.93
CA ASP A 53 -26.38 -31.26 18.32
C ASP A 53 -27.76 -31.00 18.97
N THR A 54 -27.78 -30.85 20.30
CA THR A 54 -28.97 -30.52 21.07
C THR A 54 -29.50 -29.14 20.67
N CYS A 55 -28.61 -28.14 20.57
CA CYS A 55 -28.95 -26.79 20.15
C CYS A 55 -29.55 -26.79 18.72
N ILE A 56 -28.85 -27.41 17.77
CA ILE A 56 -29.25 -27.48 16.36
C ILE A 56 -30.61 -28.15 16.20
N SER A 57 -30.86 -29.28 16.88
CA SER A 57 -32.13 -30.01 16.80
C SER A 57 -33.38 -29.18 17.10
N CYS A 58 -33.19 -28.06 17.82
CA CYS A 58 -34.25 -27.12 18.15
C CYS A 58 -34.19 -25.88 17.25
N HIS A 59 -33.02 -25.28 17.09
CA HIS A 59 -32.84 -24.02 16.38
C HIS A 59 -32.95 -24.12 14.85
N GLU A 60 -32.63 -25.28 14.26
CA GLU A 60 -32.84 -25.55 12.83
C GLU A 60 -34.34 -25.54 12.47
N GLY A 61 -35.20 -25.87 13.43
CA GLY A 61 -36.65 -25.99 13.25
C GLY A 61 -37.40 -24.67 13.37
N PHE A 62 -36.74 -23.60 13.82
CA PHE A 62 -37.36 -22.30 14.02
C PHE A 62 -37.08 -21.36 12.86
N SER A 63 -38.11 -20.70 12.35
CA SER A 63 -37.99 -19.76 11.23
C SER A 63 -37.16 -18.51 11.53
N TRP A 64 -36.76 -18.28 12.79
CA TRP A 64 -35.94 -17.14 13.19
C TRP A 64 -34.46 -17.49 13.40
N SER A 65 -34.08 -18.77 13.39
CA SER A 65 -32.69 -19.23 13.57
C SER A 65 -32.25 -20.31 12.59
N ALA A 66 -33.14 -20.84 11.75
CA ALA A 66 -32.79 -21.88 10.79
C ALA A 66 -31.69 -21.42 9.83
N ASP A 67 -31.75 -20.17 9.38
CA ASP A 67 -30.75 -19.62 8.46
C ASP A 67 -29.39 -19.44 9.16
N ASP A 68 -29.38 -18.95 10.41
CA ASP A 68 -28.15 -18.84 11.21
C ASP A 68 -27.49 -20.20 11.46
N VAL A 69 -28.30 -21.24 11.72
CA VAL A 69 -27.80 -22.61 11.90
C VAL A 69 -27.19 -23.15 10.61
N ALA A 70 -27.82 -22.91 9.46
CA ALA A 70 -27.28 -23.32 8.16
C ALA A 70 -25.95 -22.62 7.87
N LYS A 71 -25.88 -21.29 8.06
CA LYS A 71 -24.65 -20.51 7.92
C LYS A 71 -23.54 -21.03 8.84
N TYR A 72 -23.86 -21.29 10.10
CA TYR A 72 -22.92 -21.83 11.09
C TYR A 72 -22.32 -23.17 10.66
N LEU A 73 -23.15 -24.09 10.17
CA LEU A 73 -22.69 -25.40 9.73
C LEU A 73 -21.79 -25.34 8.49
N ASP A 74 -22.01 -24.36 7.60
CA ASP A 74 -21.19 -24.12 6.42
C ASP A 74 -19.95 -23.24 6.72
N GLY A 75 -19.89 -22.62 7.90
CA GLY A 75 -18.90 -21.60 8.28
C GLY A 75 -17.59 -22.16 8.84
N ILE A 76 -16.57 -21.29 8.89
CA ILE A 76 -15.20 -21.67 9.29
C ILE A 76 -15.07 -22.16 10.73
N HIS A 77 -16.02 -21.82 11.62
CA HIS A 77 -16.01 -22.32 12.99
C HIS A 77 -16.36 -23.81 13.10
N VAL A 78 -16.96 -24.38 12.05
CA VAL A 78 -17.21 -25.83 11.91
C VAL A 78 -16.25 -26.43 10.89
N ILE A 79 -16.11 -25.79 9.73
CA ILE A 79 -15.32 -26.29 8.60
C ILE A 79 -14.12 -25.36 8.35
N HIS A 80 -13.04 -25.50 9.15
CA HIS A 80 -11.84 -24.66 9.01
C HIS A 80 -10.72 -25.30 8.18
N SER A 81 -10.02 -26.28 8.73
CA SER A 81 -8.71 -26.74 8.25
C SER A 81 -8.54 -28.24 8.43
N ASP A 82 -7.78 -28.86 7.55
CA ASP A 82 -7.40 -30.27 7.64
C ASP A 82 -6.21 -30.51 8.58
N HIS A 83 -5.68 -29.45 9.21
CA HIS A 83 -4.51 -29.48 10.09
C HIS A 83 -4.85 -29.80 11.54
N ILE A 84 -6.10 -29.55 11.95
CA ILE A 84 -6.60 -29.77 13.31
C ILE A 84 -7.82 -30.69 13.25
N SER A 85 -7.91 -31.63 14.19
CA SER A 85 -8.98 -32.61 14.34
C SER A 85 -9.24 -32.86 15.82
N ALA A 86 -10.38 -33.48 16.15
CA ALA A 86 -10.73 -33.82 17.54
C ALA A 86 -9.72 -34.77 18.21
N ALA A 87 -8.92 -35.49 17.43
CA ALA A 87 -7.88 -36.40 17.92
C ALA A 87 -6.51 -35.73 18.14
N ASN A 88 -6.35 -34.43 17.88
CA ASN A 88 -5.09 -33.72 18.12
C ASN A 88 -4.67 -33.80 19.59
N GLU A 89 -3.34 -33.79 19.83
CA GLU A 89 -2.79 -33.80 21.18
C GLU A 89 -3.17 -32.50 21.93
N PRO A 90 -3.18 -32.47 23.27
CA PRO A 90 -3.40 -31.26 24.05
C PRO A 90 -2.15 -30.37 24.01
N ASP A 91 -1.85 -29.83 22.84
CA ASP A 91 -0.77 -28.87 22.56
C ASP A 91 -1.26 -27.41 22.61
N GLY A 92 -2.53 -27.22 22.97
CA GLY A 92 -3.19 -25.91 23.10
C GLY A 92 -4.04 -25.53 21.89
N CYS A 93 -3.98 -26.27 20.77
CA CYS A 93 -4.81 -25.96 19.60
C CYS A 93 -6.30 -26.17 19.86
N LEU A 94 -6.67 -27.23 20.58
CA LEU A 94 -8.07 -27.51 20.92
C LEU A 94 -8.66 -26.49 21.90
N ASP A 95 -7.84 -25.73 22.62
CA ASP A 95 -8.31 -24.64 23.50
C ASP A 95 -9.04 -23.55 22.71
N CYS A 96 -8.81 -23.47 21.39
CA CYS A 96 -9.48 -22.54 20.49
C CYS A 96 -10.30 -23.23 19.38
N HIS A 97 -9.99 -24.47 19.01
CA HIS A 97 -10.63 -25.17 17.88
C HIS A 97 -11.67 -26.22 18.29
N ASP A 98 -11.64 -26.72 19.52
CA ASP A 98 -12.72 -27.56 20.09
C ASP A 98 -12.72 -27.47 21.63
N PRO A 99 -12.97 -26.29 22.21
CA PRO A 99 -12.68 -26.06 23.63
C PRO A 99 -13.59 -26.86 24.58
N ILE A 100 -14.76 -27.30 24.09
CA ILE A 100 -15.72 -28.12 24.83
C ILE A 100 -15.57 -29.61 24.48
N GLY A 101 -14.98 -29.94 23.32
CA GLY A 101 -14.82 -31.32 22.87
C GLY A 101 -16.10 -31.90 22.25
N ASP A 102 -17.05 -31.06 21.84
CA ASP A 102 -18.34 -31.48 21.27
C ASP A 102 -18.42 -31.33 19.74
N GLY A 103 -17.33 -30.92 19.09
CA GLY A 103 -17.22 -30.93 17.63
C GLY A 103 -17.68 -32.23 16.95
N PRO A 104 -17.33 -33.44 17.44
CA PRO A 104 -17.77 -34.70 16.85
C PRO A 104 -19.29 -34.91 16.83
N THR A 105 -20.05 -34.17 17.64
CA THR A 105 -21.52 -34.24 17.64
C THR A 105 -22.12 -33.66 16.35
N LEU A 106 -21.36 -32.81 15.64
CA LEU A 106 -21.79 -32.14 14.41
C LEU A 106 -21.55 -32.95 13.13
N GLU A 107 -20.78 -34.04 13.18
CA GLU A 107 -20.43 -34.85 12.00
C GLU A 107 -21.66 -35.37 11.22
N GLY A 108 -22.79 -35.56 11.89
CA GLY A 108 -24.06 -35.96 11.26
C GLY A 108 -24.81 -34.85 10.52
N TYR A 109 -24.38 -33.60 10.68
CA TYR A 109 -25.04 -32.39 10.17
C TYR A 109 -24.31 -31.76 8.98
N ILE A 110 -23.06 -32.14 8.71
CA ILE A 110 -22.24 -31.64 7.60
C ILE A 110 -21.97 -32.72 6.54
N ASP A 111 -21.34 -32.37 5.41
CA ASP A 111 -20.93 -33.37 4.43
C ASP A 111 -19.83 -34.27 5.04
N PRO A 112 -19.95 -35.61 4.95
CA PRO A 112 -18.89 -36.52 5.40
C PRO A 112 -17.50 -36.27 4.78
N ALA A 113 -17.42 -35.55 3.66
CA ALA A 113 -16.15 -35.13 3.06
C ALA A 113 -15.42 -34.05 3.87
N ASP A 114 -16.15 -33.27 4.68
CA ASP A 114 -15.62 -32.17 5.48
C ASP A 114 -15.20 -32.62 6.89
N VAL A 115 -15.42 -33.90 7.24
CA VAL A 115 -14.99 -34.50 8.51
C VAL A 115 -13.55 -35.05 8.40
N PRO A 116 -12.57 -34.52 9.16
CA PRO A 116 -11.20 -35.03 9.16
C PRO A 116 -11.10 -36.49 9.63
N GLU A 117 -10.04 -37.21 9.24
CA GLU A 117 -9.82 -38.62 9.66
C GLU A 117 -9.73 -38.77 11.20
N GLY A 118 -9.30 -37.72 11.90
CA GLY A 118 -9.23 -37.65 13.36
C GLY A 118 -10.51 -37.23 14.08
N GLY A 119 -11.63 -37.05 13.36
CA GLY A 119 -12.88 -36.51 13.89
C GLY A 119 -12.94 -34.98 13.85
N LEU A 120 -14.14 -34.43 13.86
CA LEU A 120 -14.36 -32.99 13.70
C LEU A 120 -14.02 -32.21 14.98
N ALA A 121 -13.06 -31.30 14.89
CA ALA A 121 -12.89 -30.21 15.86
C ALA A 121 -13.73 -29.02 15.38
N ALA A 122 -14.51 -28.41 16.27
CA ALA A 122 -15.31 -27.23 15.93
C ALA A 122 -15.48 -26.30 17.13
N VAL A 123 -15.59 -25.00 16.86
CA VAL A 123 -16.02 -24.00 17.83
C VAL A 123 -17.54 -23.96 17.83
N THR A 124 -18.13 -24.56 18.86
CA THR A 124 -19.57 -24.81 18.93
C THR A 124 -20.37 -23.73 19.65
N CYS A 125 -21.70 -23.84 19.60
CA CYS A 125 -22.62 -22.80 20.08
C CYS A 125 -22.31 -22.36 21.52
N GLU A 126 -21.98 -23.31 22.39
CA GLU A 126 -21.75 -23.06 23.81
C GLU A 126 -20.36 -22.44 24.09
N ASN A 127 -19.44 -22.43 23.12
CA ASN A 127 -18.19 -21.66 23.21
C ASN A 127 -18.46 -20.16 23.21
N CYS A 128 -19.46 -19.71 22.46
CA CYS A 128 -19.80 -18.29 22.35
C CYS A 128 -20.91 -17.87 23.33
N HIS A 129 -21.95 -18.70 23.42
CA HIS A 129 -23.16 -18.38 24.19
C HIS A 129 -23.09 -18.84 25.66
N GLY A 130 -22.09 -19.65 26.01
CA GLY A 130 -21.92 -20.28 27.32
C GLY A 130 -22.79 -21.53 27.52
N ALA A 131 -22.60 -22.20 28.65
CA ALA A 131 -23.28 -23.45 28.98
C ALA A 131 -24.82 -23.33 28.97
N GLY A 132 -25.44 -24.16 28.14
CA GLY A 132 -26.85 -24.17 27.80
C GLY A 132 -27.74 -25.00 28.71
N GLY A 133 -27.20 -25.67 29.73
CA GLY A 133 -27.97 -26.54 30.64
C GLY A 133 -29.19 -25.85 31.27
N GLU A 134 -29.08 -24.57 31.62
CA GLU A 134 -30.22 -23.78 32.10
C GLU A 134 -31.21 -23.45 30.98
N HIS A 135 -30.72 -23.14 29.77
CA HIS A 135 -31.54 -22.77 28.61
C HIS A 135 -32.33 -23.95 28.04
N TYR A 136 -31.72 -25.12 27.99
CA TYR A 136 -32.36 -26.40 27.70
C TYR A 136 -33.43 -26.78 28.74
N GLY A 137 -33.39 -26.14 29.91
CA GLY A 137 -34.42 -26.17 30.95
C GLY A 137 -35.44 -25.03 30.81
N THR A 138 -35.41 -24.08 31.76
CA THR A 138 -36.33 -22.93 31.80
C THR A 138 -35.62 -21.59 32.03
N GLY A 139 -34.29 -21.61 32.08
CA GLY A 139 -33.44 -20.44 32.30
C GLY A 139 -33.04 -19.75 31.00
N PRO A 140 -32.42 -18.56 31.07
CA PRO A 140 -31.81 -17.93 29.92
C PRO A 140 -30.49 -18.62 29.54
N ILE A 141 -30.06 -18.47 28.29
CA ILE A 141 -28.68 -18.74 27.90
C ILE A 141 -27.76 -17.69 28.55
N PRO A 142 -26.54 -18.03 29.01
CA PRO A 142 -25.68 -17.09 29.73
C PRO A 142 -25.34 -15.83 28.93
N ASN A 143 -25.04 -16.01 27.65
CA ASN A 143 -24.59 -14.95 26.76
C ASN A 143 -25.42 -14.95 25.47
N PRO A 144 -26.64 -14.39 25.49
CA PRO A 144 -27.52 -14.40 24.32
C PRO A 144 -26.98 -13.55 23.17
N ILE A 145 -26.08 -12.60 23.44
CA ILE A 145 -25.50 -11.68 22.47
C ILE A 145 -23.99 -11.53 22.76
N PRO A 146 -23.14 -12.43 22.23
CA PRO A 146 -21.72 -12.49 22.57
C PRO A 146 -20.93 -11.25 22.17
N GLY A 147 -20.33 -10.56 23.15
CA GLY A 147 -19.43 -9.42 22.95
C GLY A 147 -18.11 -9.80 22.29
N ALA A 148 -17.35 -8.80 21.84
CA ALA A 148 -16.04 -9.00 21.20
C ALA A 148 -15.03 -9.73 22.12
N ASP A 149 -15.21 -9.65 23.44
CA ASP A 149 -14.38 -10.36 24.43
C ASP A 149 -14.45 -11.88 24.30
N ILE A 150 -15.56 -12.41 23.80
CA ILE A 150 -15.72 -13.84 23.50
C ILE A 150 -14.87 -14.22 22.29
N CYS A 151 -14.89 -13.41 21.23
CA CYS A 151 -14.06 -13.60 20.05
C CYS A 151 -12.56 -13.57 20.44
N GLY A 152 -12.19 -12.63 21.32
CA GLY A 152 -10.83 -12.45 21.82
C GLY A 152 -10.29 -13.59 22.70
N GLN A 153 -11.11 -14.57 23.08
CA GLN A 153 -10.59 -15.77 23.76
C GLN A 153 -9.71 -16.61 22.83
N CYS A 154 -9.99 -16.56 21.52
CA CYS A 154 -9.24 -17.28 20.48
C CYS A 154 -8.51 -16.33 19.52
N HIS A 155 -9.08 -15.15 19.25
CA HIS A 155 -8.60 -14.18 18.27
C HIS A 155 -7.88 -13.00 18.92
N ASP A 156 -6.93 -13.29 19.81
CA ASP A 156 -6.00 -12.28 20.34
C ASP A 156 -4.58 -12.62 19.89
N THR A 157 -3.62 -12.84 20.79
CA THR A 157 -2.26 -13.22 20.38
C THR A 157 -2.20 -14.69 19.97
N LEU A 158 -1.83 -14.95 18.72
CA LEU A 158 -1.68 -16.29 18.15
C LEU A 158 -0.21 -16.74 18.25
N PRO A 159 0.05 -18.05 18.43
CA PRO A 159 1.43 -18.55 18.49
C PRO A 159 2.11 -18.51 17.11
N ASP A 160 3.43 -18.36 17.06
CA ASP A 160 4.22 -18.35 15.80
C ASP A 160 3.94 -19.56 14.91
N SER A 161 3.62 -20.72 15.50
CA SER A 161 3.27 -21.93 14.76
C SER A 161 1.95 -21.84 14.00
N HIS A 162 1.08 -20.89 14.36
CA HIS A 162 -0.23 -20.65 13.75
C HIS A 162 -0.17 -19.63 12.61
N LEU A 163 0.71 -18.62 12.69
CA LEU A 163 0.80 -17.52 11.71
C LEU A 163 0.96 -17.96 10.25
N PRO A 164 1.67 -19.05 9.90
CA PRO A 164 1.73 -19.54 8.51
C PRO A 164 0.37 -19.96 7.93
N HIS A 165 -0.62 -20.23 8.76
CA HIS A 165 -1.95 -20.70 8.36
C HIS A 165 -2.99 -19.58 8.38
N HIS A 166 -2.86 -18.63 9.32
CA HIS A 166 -3.82 -17.55 9.49
C HIS A 166 -3.16 -16.32 10.16
N PRO A 167 -2.37 -15.53 9.40
CA PRO A 167 -1.60 -14.40 9.95
C PRO A 167 -2.47 -13.19 10.31
N GLN A 168 -3.56 -12.96 9.58
CA GLN A 168 -4.45 -11.80 9.78
C GLN A 168 -5.24 -11.86 11.09
N GLY A 169 -5.39 -13.05 11.69
CA GLY A 169 -6.05 -13.21 12.98
C GLY A 169 -5.18 -12.82 14.17
N ASP A 170 -3.88 -12.57 13.97
CA ASP A 170 -2.98 -12.29 15.08
C ASP A 170 -3.20 -10.90 15.66
N THR A 171 -3.35 -10.84 16.99
CA THR A 171 -3.62 -9.66 17.81
C THR A 171 -4.87 -8.88 17.43
N ILE A 172 -5.79 -9.47 16.65
CA ILE A 172 -6.95 -8.75 16.11
C ILE A 172 -7.87 -8.19 17.21
N TYR A 173 -8.06 -8.92 18.32
CA TYR A 173 -8.82 -8.41 19.46
C TYR A 173 -8.09 -7.26 20.20
N ALA A 174 -6.79 -7.37 20.45
CA ALA A 174 -5.99 -6.26 20.98
C ALA A 174 -6.05 -5.01 20.08
N LYS A 175 -5.96 -5.19 18.75
CA LYS A 175 -6.10 -4.12 17.76
C LYS A 175 -7.48 -3.48 17.82
N TYR A 176 -8.54 -4.29 17.78
CA TYR A 176 -9.92 -3.81 17.86
C TYR A 176 -10.17 -3.05 19.15
N THR A 177 -9.75 -3.58 20.31
CA THR A 177 -9.97 -2.94 21.61
C THR A 177 -9.24 -1.60 21.75
N ALA A 178 -8.12 -1.42 21.04
CA ALA A 178 -7.45 -0.14 20.95
C ALA A 178 -8.16 0.84 20.00
N SER A 179 -8.85 0.35 18.97
CA SER A 179 -9.47 1.14 17.89
C SER A 179 -10.56 2.12 18.35
N ARG A 180 -10.90 3.06 17.47
CA ARG A 180 -12.05 3.98 17.64
C ARG A 180 -13.40 3.26 17.59
N HIS A 181 -13.47 2.08 16.96
CA HIS A 181 -14.69 1.28 16.96
C HIS A 181 -15.03 0.75 18.37
N ALA A 182 -14.03 0.28 19.13
CA ALA A 182 -14.24 -0.17 20.50
C ALA A 182 -14.39 0.97 21.51
N THR A 183 -13.72 2.10 21.29
CA THR A 183 -13.62 3.22 22.25
C THR A 183 -14.56 4.39 21.95
N GLY A 184 -15.19 4.40 20.78
CA GLY A 184 -16.08 5.45 20.31
C GLY A 184 -17.32 5.64 21.20
N SER A 185 -17.90 6.83 21.13
CA SER A 185 -19.11 7.13 21.92
C SER A 185 -20.30 6.33 21.39
N VAL A 186 -20.95 5.57 22.26
CA VAL A 186 -22.22 4.90 21.96
C VAL A 186 -23.34 5.94 21.89
N ARG A 187 -24.02 6.04 20.74
CA ARG A 187 -25.10 7.01 20.51
C ARG A 187 -26.42 6.30 20.20
N GLY A 188 -27.23 6.01 21.22
CA GLY A 188 -28.56 5.41 21.05
C GLY A 188 -29.65 6.37 20.54
N GLY A 189 -29.31 7.60 20.16
CA GLY A 189 -30.26 8.55 19.56
C GLY A 189 -30.74 8.06 18.18
N ALA A 190 -31.90 8.53 17.74
CA ALA A 190 -32.53 8.10 16.48
C ALA A 190 -31.55 8.18 15.31
N GLU A 191 -31.10 9.37 14.94
CA GLU A 191 -30.18 9.59 13.81
C GLU A 191 -28.80 8.93 13.97
N CYS A 192 -28.25 8.87 15.18
CA CYS A 192 -26.88 8.43 15.40
C CYS A 192 -26.73 6.90 15.49
N SER A 193 -27.81 6.19 15.85
CA SER A 193 -27.72 4.78 16.23
C SER A 193 -27.29 3.86 15.09
N ARG A 194 -27.57 4.24 13.83
CA ARG A 194 -27.14 3.51 12.64
C ARG A 194 -25.62 3.25 12.63
N CYS A 195 -24.80 4.26 12.88
CA CYS A 195 -23.34 4.13 12.76
C CYS A 195 -22.61 3.99 14.10
N HIS A 196 -23.24 4.37 15.22
CA HIS A 196 -22.60 4.41 16.54
C HIS A 196 -23.06 3.29 17.49
N THR A 197 -23.76 2.28 16.97
CA THR A 197 -24.20 1.13 17.77
C THR A 197 -24.19 -0.15 16.95
N ASP A 198 -23.81 -1.27 17.57
CA ASP A 198 -23.86 -2.60 16.94
C ASP A 198 -25.27 -2.95 16.46
N GLU A 199 -26.28 -2.71 17.30
CA GLU A 199 -27.66 -3.06 17.00
C GLU A 199 -28.26 -2.16 15.92
N GLY A 200 -27.90 -0.88 15.91
CA GLY A 200 -28.39 0.07 14.91
C GLY A 200 -27.81 -0.19 13.53
N ALA A 201 -26.51 -0.50 13.43
CA ALA A 201 -25.88 -0.85 12.15
C ALA A 201 -26.62 -2.01 11.47
N LYS A 202 -26.87 -3.11 12.20
CA LYS A 202 -27.63 -4.26 11.67
C LYS A 202 -29.10 -3.96 11.37
N MET A 203 -29.74 -3.12 12.19
CA MET A 203 -31.15 -2.78 12.01
C MET A 203 -31.41 -1.87 10.81
N TYR A 204 -30.44 -1.00 10.50
CA TYR A 204 -30.60 0.09 9.53
C TYR A 204 -29.56 0.05 8.42
N LYS A 205 -28.97 -1.12 8.15
CA LYS A 205 -27.96 -1.31 7.10
C LYS A 205 -28.49 -0.83 5.74
N ASP A 206 -29.74 -1.18 5.39
CA ASP A 206 -30.40 -0.79 4.14
C ASP A 206 -30.91 0.68 4.09
N VAL A 207 -30.47 1.56 5.00
CA VAL A 207 -30.95 2.97 5.10
C VAL A 207 -29.89 3.95 4.61
N ASP A 208 -29.78 4.10 3.29
CA ASP A 208 -28.61 4.71 2.64
C ASP A 208 -28.66 6.23 2.41
N THR A 209 -29.67 6.93 2.92
CA THR A 209 -29.83 8.38 2.68
C THR A 209 -29.99 9.14 3.98
N LEU A 210 -29.52 10.39 4.04
CA LEU A 210 -29.72 11.27 5.19
C LEU A 210 -31.21 11.40 5.54
N THR A 211 -32.06 11.65 4.54
CA THR A 211 -33.52 11.68 4.73
C THR A 211 -34.05 10.35 5.29
N GLY A 212 -33.52 9.21 4.84
CA GLY A 212 -33.83 7.90 5.38
C GLY A 212 -33.44 7.77 6.84
N VAL A 213 -32.23 8.22 7.20
CA VAL A 213 -31.75 8.24 8.58
C VAL A 213 -32.65 9.10 9.47
N GLU A 214 -32.99 10.31 9.04
CA GLU A 214 -33.83 11.24 9.79
C GLU A 214 -35.29 10.76 9.97
N LEU A 215 -35.84 10.04 8.99
CA LEU A 215 -37.25 9.66 8.97
C LEU A 215 -37.55 8.23 9.44
N LEU A 216 -36.61 7.30 9.26
CA LEU A 216 -36.85 5.86 9.49
C LEU A 216 -36.11 5.33 10.72
N VAL A 217 -34.97 5.91 11.09
CA VAL A 217 -34.13 5.39 12.16
C VAL A 217 -34.69 5.80 13.51
N MET A 218 -34.82 4.82 14.41
CA MET A 218 -35.40 4.97 15.73
C MET A 218 -34.36 4.69 16.82
N PRO A 219 -34.49 5.30 18.02
CA PRO A 219 -33.56 5.05 19.12
C PRO A 219 -33.47 3.55 19.49
N VAL A 220 -32.26 3.09 19.76
CA VAL A 220 -31.98 1.73 20.25
C VAL A 220 -32.04 1.74 21.78
N GLU A 221 -32.81 0.84 22.39
CA GLU A 221 -33.04 0.83 23.86
C GLU A 221 -31.82 0.34 24.68
N ASN A 222 -31.03 -0.58 24.15
CA ASN A 222 -29.83 -1.12 24.81
C ASN A 222 -28.64 -1.12 23.83
N PRO A 223 -28.14 0.06 23.45
CA PRO A 223 -27.10 0.15 22.44
C PRO A 223 -25.75 -0.31 22.99
N SER A 224 -25.07 -1.14 22.22
CA SER A 224 -23.68 -1.54 22.43
C SER A 224 -22.76 -0.69 21.55
N ALA A 225 -21.50 -0.52 21.95
CA ALA A 225 -20.47 -0.01 21.03
C ALA A 225 -20.30 -0.97 19.85
N ILE A 226 -19.67 -0.51 18.76
CA ILE A 226 -19.32 -1.34 17.60
C ILE A 226 -18.56 -2.58 18.07
N GLN A 227 -18.93 -3.76 17.57
CA GLN A 227 -18.38 -5.07 17.90
C GLN A 227 -17.84 -5.75 16.64
N CYS A 228 -17.12 -6.87 16.77
CA CYS A 228 -16.75 -7.72 15.63
C CYS A 228 -17.99 -8.11 14.80
N ARG A 229 -19.07 -8.52 15.50
CA ARG A 229 -20.37 -8.87 14.92
C ARG A 229 -21.19 -7.69 14.35
N THR A 230 -20.62 -6.47 14.39
CA THR A 230 -21.21 -5.33 13.69
C THR A 230 -20.88 -5.41 12.22
N CYS A 231 -19.65 -5.81 11.90
CA CYS A 231 -19.16 -5.91 10.52
C CYS A 231 -19.17 -7.34 9.99
N HIS A 232 -19.05 -8.36 10.85
CA HIS A 232 -19.05 -9.77 10.47
C HIS A 232 -20.33 -10.48 10.92
N ASP A 233 -20.75 -11.51 10.19
CA ASP A 233 -21.75 -12.46 10.68
C ASP A 233 -21.06 -13.46 11.64
N PRO A 234 -21.40 -13.51 12.94
CA PRO A 234 -20.76 -14.42 13.88
C PRO A 234 -21.06 -15.91 13.59
N HIS A 235 -22.09 -16.21 12.80
CA HIS A 235 -22.42 -17.56 12.34
C HIS A 235 -21.82 -17.87 10.96
N SER A 236 -21.29 -16.88 10.24
CA SER A 236 -20.49 -17.07 9.02
C SER A 236 -19.42 -15.98 8.98
N PRO A 237 -18.30 -16.11 9.71
CA PRO A 237 -17.38 -14.99 9.96
C PRO A 237 -16.77 -14.32 8.73
N MET A 238 -16.83 -14.98 7.57
CA MET A 238 -16.37 -14.44 6.29
C MET A 238 -17.43 -13.59 5.58
N GLU A 239 -18.70 -13.69 5.99
CA GLU A 239 -19.77 -12.79 5.54
C GLU A 239 -19.73 -11.49 6.33
N LEU A 240 -19.97 -10.38 5.62
CA LEU A 240 -19.95 -9.04 6.18
C LEU A 240 -21.36 -8.50 6.42
N LEU A 241 -21.46 -7.32 7.04
CA LEU A 241 -22.72 -6.63 7.32
C LEU A 241 -23.53 -6.39 6.04
N GLU A 242 -22.85 -5.95 4.99
CA GLU A 242 -23.41 -5.82 3.65
C GLU A 242 -22.92 -6.92 2.73
N ASP A 243 -23.83 -7.36 1.87
CA ASP A 243 -23.52 -8.25 0.76
C ASP A 243 -22.87 -7.47 -0.39
N GLU A 244 -22.40 -8.19 -1.41
CA GLU A 244 -22.05 -7.56 -2.67
C GLU A 244 -23.25 -6.80 -3.27
N VAL A 245 -22.99 -5.61 -3.81
CA VAL A 245 -24.04 -4.78 -4.41
C VAL A 245 -24.14 -5.12 -5.88
N GLU A 246 -25.29 -5.65 -6.29
CA GLU A 246 -25.60 -5.88 -7.70
C GLU A 246 -26.52 -4.80 -8.28
N SER A 247 -26.16 -4.31 -9.46
CA SER A 247 -27.06 -3.54 -10.32
C SER A 247 -27.27 -4.28 -11.63
N ARG A 248 -28.53 -4.60 -11.95
CA ARG A 248 -28.90 -5.33 -13.18
C ARG A 248 -28.12 -6.65 -13.38
N ARG A 249 -27.84 -7.40 -12.30
CA ARG A 249 -27.06 -8.67 -12.26
C ARG A 249 -25.56 -8.50 -12.56
N VAL A 250 -25.05 -7.30 -12.34
CA VAL A 250 -23.63 -7.02 -12.36
C VAL A 250 -23.24 -6.54 -10.98
N VAL A 251 -22.21 -7.14 -10.40
CA VAL A 251 -21.57 -6.62 -9.19
C VAL A 251 -20.98 -5.24 -9.49
N ILE A 252 -21.41 -4.25 -8.72
CA ILE A 252 -20.94 -2.86 -8.80
C ILE A 252 -20.19 -2.42 -7.54
N ALA A 253 -20.27 -3.20 -6.46
CA ALA A 253 -19.42 -3.05 -5.28
C ALA A 253 -19.27 -4.38 -4.53
N SER A 254 -18.09 -4.60 -3.95
CA SER A 254 -17.79 -5.72 -3.07
C SER A 254 -18.49 -5.57 -1.71
N ALA A 255 -18.67 -6.69 -1.00
CA ALA A 255 -19.22 -6.70 0.35
C ALA A 255 -18.39 -5.83 1.32
N GLN A 256 -17.06 -5.83 1.18
CA GLN A 256 -16.17 -5.00 1.99
C GLN A 256 -16.42 -3.51 1.73
N TYR A 257 -16.39 -3.10 0.46
CA TYR A 257 -16.67 -1.71 0.10
C TYR A 257 -18.03 -1.29 0.68
N ALA A 258 -19.08 -2.04 0.36
CA ALA A 258 -20.46 -1.77 0.80
C ALA A 258 -20.56 -1.63 2.33
N THR A 259 -19.91 -2.53 3.08
CA THR A 259 -19.90 -2.52 4.55
C THR A 259 -19.25 -1.26 5.11
N CYS A 260 -18.08 -0.87 4.60
CA CYS A 260 -17.35 0.30 5.09
C CYS A 260 -18.10 1.60 4.72
N VAL A 261 -18.54 1.71 3.47
CA VAL A 261 -19.22 2.91 2.99
C VAL A 261 -20.58 3.09 3.67
N ASN A 262 -21.24 2.03 4.14
CA ASN A 262 -22.51 2.13 4.86
C ASN A 262 -22.50 3.17 5.99
N CYS A 263 -21.36 3.30 6.67
CA CYS A 263 -21.18 4.25 7.78
C CYS A 263 -20.29 5.45 7.47
N HIS A 264 -19.30 5.29 6.58
CA HIS A 264 -18.20 6.25 6.42
C HIS A 264 -18.24 7.09 5.14
N MET A 265 -19.21 6.85 4.24
CA MET A 265 -19.49 7.72 3.08
C MET A 265 -20.90 7.45 2.51
N SER A 266 -21.32 8.16 1.47
CA SER A 266 -22.57 7.81 0.77
C SER A 266 -22.35 6.65 -0.20
N PRO A 267 -23.25 5.64 -0.29
CA PRO A 267 -23.15 4.59 -1.30
C PRO A 267 -23.42 5.08 -2.73
N ASN A 268 -24.01 6.27 -2.89
CA ASN A 268 -24.16 6.96 -4.18
C ASN A 268 -23.20 8.15 -4.31
N ALA A 269 -22.07 8.14 -3.61
CA ALA A 269 -21.12 9.24 -3.68
C ALA A 269 -20.67 9.45 -5.14
N ASP A 270 -21.21 10.49 -5.76
CA ASP A 270 -20.64 11.17 -6.92
C ASP A 270 -19.97 12.42 -6.34
N PRO A 271 -18.67 12.36 -6.05
CA PRO A 271 -18.05 13.42 -5.26
C PRO A 271 -17.80 14.69 -6.11
N ALA A 272 -18.08 14.64 -7.41
CA ALA A 272 -18.16 15.80 -8.30
C ALA A 272 -19.48 16.60 -8.13
N ASN A 273 -20.40 16.11 -7.29
CA ASN A 273 -21.64 16.77 -6.95
C ASN A 273 -21.75 16.85 -5.42
N LEU A 274 -21.81 18.06 -4.87
CA LEU A 274 -21.80 18.33 -3.42
C LEU A 274 -23.23 18.45 -2.85
N ASP A 275 -24.20 17.74 -3.42
CA ASP A 275 -25.58 17.76 -2.96
C ASP A 275 -25.72 16.95 -1.65
N PRO A 276 -26.04 17.59 -0.51
CA PRO A 276 -26.21 16.92 0.76
C PRO A 276 -27.35 15.88 0.77
N ASP A 277 -28.31 15.96 -0.17
CA ASP A 277 -29.42 15.01 -0.28
C ASP A 277 -29.16 13.86 -1.28
N THR A 278 -28.21 14.00 -2.21
CA THR A 278 -27.99 12.98 -3.25
C THR A 278 -26.58 12.42 -3.31
N THR A 279 -25.57 13.08 -2.75
CA THR A 279 -24.19 12.74 -3.13
C THR A 279 -23.11 12.74 -2.07
N GLU A 280 -23.27 13.05 -0.77
CA GLU A 280 -22.14 12.67 0.12
C GLU A 280 -22.30 12.47 1.63
N LEU A 281 -23.25 13.04 2.37
CA LEU A 281 -23.04 13.20 3.82
C LEU A 281 -24.20 12.66 4.63
N LEU A 282 -24.08 11.40 5.05
CA LEU A 282 -25.03 10.78 6.00
C LEU A 282 -25.02 11.55 7.34
N HIS A 283 -23.85 12.04 7.75
CA HIS A 283 -23.57 12.92 8.89
C HIS A 283 -22.06 13.24 8.90
N HIS A 284 -21.61 14.34 9.54
CA HIS A 284 -20.18 14.74 9.69
C HIS A 284 -19.54 15.44 8.48
N GLU A 285 -20.35 16.16 7.69
CA GLU A 285 -19.90 17.00 6.57
C GLU A 285 -18.87 18.08 6.91
N ASP A 286 -18.73 18.40 8.19
CA ASP A 286 -17.90 19.45 8.74
C ASP A 286 -16.66 18.92 9.47
N ASP A 287 -16.41 17.60 9.42
CA ASP A 287 -15.27 16.93 10.07
C ASP A 287 -14.50 16.09 9.04
N PHE A 288 -13.30 16.57 8.67
CA PHE A 288 -12.45 15.94 7.65
C PHE A 288 -12.03 14.50 8.03
N GLU A 289 -11.80 14.22 9.31
CA GLU A 289 -11.22 12.94 9.76
C GLU A 289 -12.24 11.79 9.86
N ARG A 290 -13.52 12.04 9.59
CA ARG A 290 -14.61 11.05 9.81
C ARG A 290 -15.09 10.33 8.56
N LEU A 291 -14.71 10.81 7.38
CA LEU A 291 -15.27 10.35 6.10
C LEU A 291 -14.15 9.88 5.17
N ILE A 292 -14.36 8.74 4.49
CA ILE A 292 -13.36 8.11 3.61
C ILE A 292 -12.97 9.01 2.42
N THR A 293 -13.89 9.85 1.97
CA THR A 293 -13.71 10.73 0.80
C THR A 293 -12.69 11.85 1.02
N ASP A 294 -12.11 11.96 2.21
CA ASP A 294 -11.13 12.96 2.62
C ASP A 294 -9.80 12.86 1.82
N SER A 295 -9.39 11.62 1.57
CA SER A 295 -8.13 11.21 0.98
C SER A 295 -8.30 10.11 -0.06
N HIS A 296 -9.49 9.53 -0.18
CA HIS A 296 -9.82 8.47 -1.13
C HIS A 296 -10.80 8.93 -2.22
N TYR A 297 -10.46 10.07 -2.84
CA TYR A 297 -11.23 10.67 -3.93
C TYR A 297 -10.31 11.37 -4.93
N ASP A 298 -10.61 11.22 -6.23
CA ASP A 298 -9.99 11.93 -7.35
C ASP A 298 -11.11 12.44 -8.26
N ASP A 299 -11.17 13.73 -8.62
CA ASP A 299 -12.25 14.23 -9.48
C ASP A 299 -11.97 13.85 -10.94
N PRO A 300 -12.80 13.00 -11.59
CA PRO A 300 -12.57 12.62 -12.98
C PRO A 300 -12.67 13.80 -13.97
N ALA A 301 -13.18 14.96 -13.54
CA ALA A 301 -13.21 16.19 -14.32
C ALA A 301 -11.91 17.02 -14.22
N THR A 302 -11.09 16.83 -13.19
CA THR A 302 -9.79 17.49 -13.05
C THR A 302 -8.72 16.64 -13.73
N ASN A 303 -7.82 17.29 -14.48
CA ASN A 303 -6.81 16.59 -15.31
C ASN A 303 -5.37 16.96 -14.95
N ASP A 304 -5.19 17.90 -14.04
CA ASP A 304 -3.91 18.50 -13.64
C ASP A 304 -3.64 18.36 -12.14
N VAL A 305 -4.59 17.78 -11.40
CA VAL A 305 -4.54 17.51 -9.96
C VAL A 305 -4.91 16.05 -9.74
N ILE A 306 -4.36 15.43 -8.69
CA ILE A 306 -4.82 14.16 -8.15
C ILE A 306 -5.25 14.38 -6.71
N GLU A 307 -6.55 14.45 -6.44
CA GLU A 307 -7.07 14.81 -5.11
C GLU A 307 -6.92 13.70 -4.07
N GLY A 308 -6.61 12.47 -4.49
CA GLY A 308 -6.54 11.35 -3.57
C GLY A 308 -6.39 9.97 -4.20
N TYR A 309 -6.52 8.96 -3.35
CA TYR A 309 -6.50 7.55 -3.72
C TYR A 309 -7.80 7.15 -4.40
N VAL A 310 -7.72 6.47 -5.55
CA VAL A 310 -8.90 5.96 -6.25
C VAL A 310 -9.23 4.56 -5.73
N LEU A 311 -10.34 4.45 -4.99
CA LEU A 311 -10.87 3.16 -4.52
C LEU A 311 -11.38 2.33 -5.69
N ASP A 312 -11.15 1.02 -5.65
CA ASP A 312 -11.81 0.05 -6.53
C ASP A 312 -13.02 -0.56 -5.82
N PRO A 313 -14.26 -0.12 -6.09
CA PRO A 313 -15.43 -0.66 -5.40
C PRO A 313 -15.59 -2.16 -5.63
N LEU A 314 -15.06 -2.72 -6.73
CA LEU A 314 -15.17 -4.15 -7.05
C LEU A 314 -14.16 -5.00 -6.29
N ASN A 315 -13.12 -4.40 -5.73
CA ASN A 315 -12.08 -5.13 -5.02
C ASN A 315 -12.61 -5.58 -3.64
N GLU A 316 -12.59 -6.89 -3.39
CA GLU A 316 -12.99 -7.52 -2.12
C GLU A 316 -12.06 -7.14 -0.95
N HIS A 317 -10.91 -6.52 -1.25
CA HIS A 317 -9.92 -6.05 -0.31
C HIS A 317 -9.60 -4.56 -0.46
N VAL A 318 -10.48 -3.76 -1.08
CA VAL A 318 -10.23 -2.34 -1.40
C VAL A 318 -9.68 -1.50 -0.23
N CYS A 319 -10.16 -1.72 0.99
CA CYS A 319 -9.67 -1.04 2.19
C CYS A 319 -8.53 -1.83 2.84
N LEU A 320 -8.61 -3.16 2.80
CA LEU A 320 -7.58 -4.05 3.34
C LEU A 320 -6.30 -4.12 2.50
N ASP A 321 -6.22 -3.52 1.32
CA ASP A 321 -5.00 -3.51 0.52
C ASP A 321 -3.92 -2.60 1.14
N CYS A 322 -4.35 -1.60 1.91
CA CYS A 322 -3.49 -0.61 2.54
C CYS A 322 -3.68 -0.54 4.06
N HIS A 323 -4.85 -0.91 4.59
CA HIS A 323 -5.20 -0.69 5.99
C HIS A 323 -5.38 -1.99 6.77
N ASP A 324 -5.06 -1.94 8.06
CA ASP A 324 -5.59 -2.88 9.04
C ASP A 324 -6.80 -2.24 9.72
N ILE A 325 -8.00 -2.58 9.20
CA ILE A 325 -9.28 -2.01 9.62
C ILE A 325 -9.68 -2.37 11.05
N HIS A 326 -8.99 -3.31 11.68
CA HIS A 326 -9.21 -3.67 13.08
C HIS A 326 -8.38 -2.80 14.02
N SER A 327 -7.36 -2.08 13.52
CA SER A 327 -6.40 -1.36 14.34
C SER A 327 -6.74 0.13 14.54
N VAL A 328 -6.01 0.80 15.43
CA VAL A 328 -6.02 2.27 15.53
C VAL A 328 -5.25 2.85 14.36
N GLN A 329 -5.98 3.42 13.41
CA GLN A 329 -5.41 4.39 12.49
C GLN A 329 -5.98 5.75 12.83
N ASN A 330 -5.40 6.40 13.84
CA ASN A 330 -5.78 7.75 14.20
C ASN A 330 -4.78 8.70 13.54
N VAL A 331 -5.16 9.25 12.39
CA VAL A 331 -4.44 10.40 11.83
C VAL A 331 -4.86 11.59 12.68
N SER A 332 -4.03 12.00 13.65
CA SER A 332 -4.29 13.22 14.43
C SER A 332 -3.69 14.48 13.81
N SER A 333 -2.89 14.31 12.76
CA SER A 333 -2.26 15.37 11.98
C SER A 333 -1.67 14.79 10.69
N PHE A 334 -1.65 15.59 9.63
CA PHE A 334 -1.04 15.21 8.35
C PHE A 334 0.46 14.92 8.45
N ASP A 335 1.16 15.53 9.41
CA ASP A 335 2.60 15.35 9.62
C ASP A 335 2.95 14.17 10.54
N ASP A 336 1.96 13.38 10.97
CA ASP A 336 2.19 12.24 11.87
C ASP A 336 2.75 11.04 11.09
N LEU A 337 4.09 10.91 11.07
CA LEU A 337 4.79 9.80 10.43
C LEU A 337 4.84 8.50 11.26
N THR A 338 4.02 8.36 12.31
CA THR A 338 4.00 7.13 13.13
C THR A 338 3.29 5.94 12.46
N THR A 339 2.46 6.19 11.46
CA THR A 339 1.78 5.13 10.70
C THR A 339 2.35 5.00 9.29
N ILE A 340 2.38 3.77 8.77
CA ILE A 340 2.85 3.49 7.40
C ILE A 340 2.01 4.23 6.35
N ASN A 341 0.69 4.32 6.55
CA ASN A 341 -0.20 5.03 5.63
C ASN A 341 0.12 6.52 5.54
N ASN A 342 0.42 7.18 6.67
CA ASN A 342 0.84 8.59 6.65
C ASN A 342 2.25 8.79 6.09
N GLN A 343 3.18 7.86 6.35
CA GLN A 343 4.49 7.88 5.71
C GLN A 343 4.35 7.82 4.18
N TRP A 344 3.54 6.89 3.67
CA TRP A 344 3.22 6.79 2.25
C TRP A 344 2.59 8.08 1.71
N ALA A 345 1.58 8.63 2.39
CA ALA A 345 0.88 9.85 1.97
C ALA A 345 1.79 11.10 1.98
N ASN A 346 2.86 11.10 2.77
CA ASN A 346 3.91 12.13 2.77
C ASN A 346 5.10 11.82 1.85
N SER A 347 5.07 10.70 1.12
CA SER A 347 6.12 10.31 0.20
C SER A 347 5.83 10.77 -1.23
N ALA A 348 6.85 10.75 -2.08
CA ALA A 348 6.69 10.97 -3.51
C ALA A 348 5.78 9.90 -4.17
N HIS A 349 5.75 8.67 -3.65
CA HIS A 349 4.86 7.60 -4.14
C HIS A 349 3.38 7.87 -3.84
N GLY A 350 3.08 8.52 -2.72
CA GLY A 350 1.74 9.02 -2.38
C GLY A 350 1.48 10.44 -2.87
N GLY A 351 2.30 10.96 -3.79
CA GLY A 351 2.14 12.29 -4.39
C GLY A 351 2.20 13.45 -3.39
N PHE A 352 2.77 13.24 -2.20
CA PHE A 352 2.74 14.19 -1.09
C PHE A 352 1.33 14.65 -0.70
N ILE A 353 0.32 13.79 -0.88
CA ILE A 353 -1.09 14.15 -0.68
C ILE A 353 -1.40 14.62 0.75
N ALA A 354 -0.78 14.01 1.77
CA ALA A 354 -0.96 14.45 3.15
C ALA A 354 -0.41 15.86 3.37
N LYS A 355 0.79 16.15 2.84
CA LYS A 355 1.40 17.48 2.91
C LYS A 355 0.52 18.55 2.26
N VAL A 356 0.06 18.31 1.02
CA VAL A 356 -0.75 19.29 0.28
C VAL A 356 -2.07 19.58 1.00
N LYS A 357 -2.75 18.54 1.50
CA LYS A 357 -3.99 18.70 2.27
C LYS A 357 -3.73 19.38 3.62
N GLY A 358 -2.62 19.05 4.28
CA GLY A 358 -2.18 19.67 5.53
C GLY A 358 -1.94 21.17 5.42
N GLU A 359 -1.29 21.62 4.35
CA GLU A 359 -1.06 23.05 4.08
C GLU A 359 -2.39 23.83 3.96
N VAL A 360 -3.42 23.22 3.36
CA VAL A 360 -4.76 23.82 3.28
C VAL A 360 -5.47 23.79 4.63
N ALA A 361 -5.37 22.68 5.38
CA ALA A 361 -5.95 22.58 6.71
C ALA A 361 -5.37 23.60 7.70
N ASP A 362 -4.05 23.78 7.68
CA ASP A 362 -3.32 24.76 8.51
C ASP A 362 -3.71 26.20 8.21
N PHE A 363 -4.08 26.51 6.96
CA PHE A 363 -4.57 27.83 6.58
C PHE A 363 -5.89 28.20 7.28
N TYR A 364 -6.76 27.23 7.53
CA TYR A 364 -8.11 27.48 8.04
C TYR A 364 -8.21 27.53 9.57
N GLU A 365 -7.23 27.00 10.31
CA GLU A 365 -7.23 26.81 11.77
C GLU A 365 -8.45 25.97 12.28
N ASP A 366 -8.24 25.00 13.18
CA ASP A 366 -9.32 24.20 13.82
C ASP A 366 -10.23 23.36 12.87
N VAL A 367 -9.76 22.95 11.69
CA VAL A 367 -10.55 22.10 10.75
C VAL A 367 -10.41 20.59 11.03
N LEU A 368 -9.37 20.20 11.78
CA LEU A 368 -9.15 18.82 12.18
C LEU A 368 -9.98 18.52 13.46
N GLY A 369 -11.06 17.74 13.29
CA GLY A 369 -11.98 17.32 14.34
C GLY A 369 -13.30 18.10 14.42
N GLU A 370 -13.99 18.00 15.58
CA GLU A 370 -15.31 18.62 15.77
C GLU A 370 -15.22 20.16 15.79
N GLY A 371 -15.64 20.83 14.70
CA GLY A 371 -15.75 22.29 14.66
C GLY A 371 -15.49 22.99 13.32
N GLY A 372 -15.15 22.26 12.26
CA GLY A 372 -14.97 22.82 10.91
C GLY A 372 -16.27 23.30 10.27
N THR A 373 -16.18 23.78 9.03
CA THR A 373 -17.33 24.01 8.15
C THR A 373 -17.21 23.15 6.89
N THR A 374 -18.34 22.81 6.28
CA THR A 374 -18.37 22.05 5.03
C THR A 374 -17.53 22.70 3.95
N GLU A 375 -17.50 24.03 3.85
CA GLU A 375 -16.65 24.73 2.88
C GLU A 375 -15.15 24.54 3.13
N GLN A 376 -14.72 24.39 4.40
CA GLN A 376 -13.32 24.11 4.73
C GLN A 376 -12.95 22.68 4.36
N VAL A 377 -13.81 21.71 4.68
CA VAL A 377 -13.61 20.29 4.31
C VAL A 377 -13.53 20.14 2.79
N ILE A 378 -14.43 20.78 2.04
CA ILE A 378 -14.40 20.80 0.56
C ILE A 378 -13.06 21.36 0.06
N ALA A 379 -12.57 22.46 0.63
CA ALA A 379 -11.31 23.06 0.19
C ALA A 379 -10.10 22.11 0.39
N ILE A 380 -10.10 21.33 1.48
CA ILE A 380 -9.06 20.31 1.71
C ILE A 380 -9.22 19.13 0.74
N LYS A 381 -10.46 18.71 0.46
CA LYS A 381 -10.74 17.63 -0.51
C LYS A 381 -10.28 17.99 -1.92
N GLU A 382 -10.53 19.22 -2.37
CA GLU A 382 -10.09 19.74 -3.68
C GLU A 382 -8.57 19.94 -3.78
N ALA A 383 -7.84 19.87 -2.66
CA ALA A 383 -6.38 19.93 -2.66
C ALA A 383 -5.78 18.56 -3.01
N GLY A 384 -4.84 18.55 -3.95
CA GLY A 384 -4.27 17.33 -4.50
C GLY A 384 -2.86 17.48 -5.05
N ALA A 385 -2.25 16.35 -5.40
CA ALA A 385 -0.93 16.30 -6.00
C ALA A 385 -0.94 17.01 -7.36
N THR A 386 0.05 17.87 -7.62
CA THR A 386 0.15 18.66 -8.86
C THR A 386 1.46 18.41 -9.59
N GLU A 387 1.60 18.97 -10.80
CA GLU A 387 2.84 18.95 -11.58
C GLU A 387 4.07 19.49 -10.82
N GLU A 388 3.86 20.39 -9.87
CA GLU A 388 4.94 20.98 -9.07
C GLU A 388 5.50 19.96 -8.06
N PHE A 389 4.63 19.16 -7.44
CA PHE A 389 5.01 18.25 -6.36
C PHE A 389 5.22 16.81 -6.81
N ALA A 390 4.43 16.35 -7.78
CA ALA A 390 4.36 14.96 -8.16
C ALA A 390 4.21 14.75 -9.68
N PRO A 391 5.14 15.31 -10.50
CA PRO A 391 5.07 15.22 -11.96
C PRO A 391 5.08 13.76 -12.46
N ALA A 392 5.62 12.82 -11.68
CA ALA A 392 5.57 11.40 -12.00
C ALA A 392 4.13 10.87 -12.15
N TRP A 393 3.14 11.45 -11.46
CA TRP A 393 1.75 11.00 -11.52
C TRP A 393 0.89 11.95 -12.37
N THR A 394 1.18 13.24 -12.34
CA THR A 394 0.30 14.26 -12.94
C THR A 394 0.63 14.61 -14.39
N HIS A 395 1.90 14.49 -14.81
CA HIS A 395 2.39 15.10 -16.05
C HIS A 395 1.69 14.61 -17.30
N TYR A 396 1.39 13.31 -17.34
CA TYR A 396 0.65 12.69 -18.44
C TYR A 396 -0.48 11.81 -17.95
N PRO A 397 -1.46 11.56 -18.82
CA PRO A 397 -2.44 10.50 -18.64
C PRO A 397 -1.81 9.14 -18.89
N TRP A 398 -1.18 8.57 -17.87
CA TRP A 398 -0.41 7.32 -17.99
C TRP A 398 -1.26 6.10 -18.35
N THR A 399 -2.56 6.18 -18.09
CA THR A 399 -3.57 5.16 -18.39
C THR A 399 -3.99 5.16 -19.87
N ALA A 400 -3.52 6.13 -20.68
CA ALA A 400 -3.84 6.21 -22.10
C ALA A 400 -3.13 5.10 -22.91
N GLU A 401 -3.79 4.55 -23.94
CA GLU A 401 -3.27 3.45 -24.78
C GLU A 401 -1.88 3.76 -25.36
N TYR A 402 -1.66 5.01 -25.80
CA TYR A 402 -0.38 5.47 -26.39
C TYR A 402 0.74 5.72 -25.36
N ARG A 403 0.44 5.59 -24.06
CA ARG A 403 1.35 5.70 -22.91
C ARG A 403 1.41 4.40 -22.11
N SER A 404 0.78 3.33 -22.59
CA SER A 404 0.64 2.07 -21.86
C SER A 404 1.99 1.47 -21.43
N ASP A 405 3.03 1.62 -22.25
CA ASP A 405 4.42 1.25 -21.87
C ASP A 405 4.94 2.01 -20.64
N CYS A 406 4.52 3.27 -20.44
CA CYS A 406 4.88 4.10 -19.29
C CYS A 406 4.09 3.73 -18.03
N ALA A 407 2.91 3.13 -18.17
CA ALA A 407 2.05 2.77 -17.05
C ALA A 407 2.73 1.82 -16.05
N ARG A 408 3.69 1.00 -16.52
CA ARG A 408 4.56 0.14 -15.69
C ARG A 408 5.15 0.89 -14.49
N CYS A 409 5.55 2.15 -14.67
CA CYS A 409 6.22 2.94 -13.63
C CYS A 409 5.35 4.07 -13.06
N HIS A 410 4.30 4.46 -13.79
CA HIS A 410 3.53 5.67 -13.50
C HIS A 410 2.08 5.40 -13.06
N THR A 411 1.73 4.13 -12.82
CA THR A 411 0.42 3.71 -12.29
C THR A 411 0.62 2.51 -11.38
N SER A 412 -0.23 2.36 -10.36
CA SER A 412 -0.24 1.18 -9.50
C SER A 412 -0.64 -0.07 -10.29
N THR A 413 -1.63 0.08 -11.16
CA THR A 413 -2.15 -0.98 -12.02
C THR A 413 -1.06 -1.54 -12.93
N GLY A 414 -0.33 -0.66 -13.63
CA GLY A 414 0.76 -1.07 -14.50
C GLY A 414 1.95 -1.66 -13.75
N ALA A 415 2.32 -1.11 -12.60
CA ALA A 415 3.37 -1.67 -11.76
C ALA A 415 3.02 -3.10 -11.28
N LYS A 416 1.82 -3.30 -10.73
CA LYS A 416 1.30 -4.61 -10.32
C LYS A 416 1.29 -5.60 -11.47
N ALA A 417 0.74 -5.20 -12.62
CA ALA A 417 0.64 -6.05 -13.80
C ALA A 417 2.02 -6.50 -14.30
N TYR A 418 2.98 -5.58 -14.37
CA TYR A 418 4.36 -5.91 -14.74
C TYR A 418 5.01 -6.85 -13.72
N MET A 419 4.92 -6.56 -12.43
CA MET A 419 5.56 -7.38 -11.38
C MET A 419 5.00 -8.80 -11.31
N GLN A 420 3.73 -9.00 -11.66
CA GLN A 420 3.10 -10.33 -11.71
C GLN A 420 3.51 -11.14 -12.94
N ASN A 421 3.91 -10.48 -14.03
CA ASN A 421 4.24 -11.13 -15.29
C ASN A 421 5.33 -10.37 -16.07
N PRO A 422 6.56 -10.23 -15.55
CA PRO A 422 7.55 -9.33 -16.14
C PRO A 422 8.07 -9.81 -17.51
N VAL A 423 7.92 -11.10 -17.84
CA VAL A 423 8.42 -11.72 -19.08
C VAL A 423 7.43 -11.54 -20.23
N ASP A 424 6.14 -11.76 -19.97
CA ASP A 424 5.09 -11.72 -20.98
C ASP A 424 4.19 -10.47 -20.84
N TYR A 425 4.66 -9.44 -20.11
CA TYR A 425 3.93 -8.19 -19.91
C TYR A 425 3.61 -7.53 -21.26
N ASP A 426 2.32 -7.39 -21.54
CA ASP A 426 1.80 -6.60 -22.65
C ASP A 426 0.92 -5.49 -22.06
N PRO A 427 1.40 -4.24 -22.01
CA PRO A 427 0.65 -3.16 -21.40
C PRO A 427 -0.66 -2.86 -22.13
N LEU A 428 -0.86 -3.29 -23.38
CA LEU A 428 -2.15 -3.12 -24.05
C LEU A 428 -3.18 -4.18 -23.65
N VAL A 429 -2.73 -5.29 -23.07
CA VAL A 429 -3.57 -6.41 -22.63
C VAL A 429 -3.74 -6.40 -21.13
N ASP A 430 -2.65 -6.25 -20.39
CA ASP A 430 -2.58 -6.50 -18.95
C ASP A 430 -3.15 -5.35 -18.12
N ILE A 431 -3.12 -4.11 -18.62
CA ILE A 431 -3.76 -2.95 -17.98
C ILE A 431 -5.09 -2.57 -18.67
N SER A 432 -5.63 -3.43 -19.53
CA SER A 432 -6.77 -3.06 -20.38
C SER A 432 -8.10 -3.00 -19.63
N TYR A 433 -8.95 -2.02 -19.97
CA TYR A 433 -10.34 -1.99 -19.49
C TYR A 433 -11.12 -3.29 -19.76
N THR A 434 -10.76 -4.02 -20.82
CA THR A 434 -11.43 -5.28 -21.20
C THR A 434 -11.13 -6.47 -20.29
N ASN A 435 -10.06 -6.40 -19.48
CA ASN A 435 -9.72 -7.44 -18.50
C ASN A 435 -10.14 -7.08 -17.07
N GLY A 436 -10.71 -5.88 -16.85
CA GLY A 436 -11.13 -5.38 -15.54
C GLY A 436 -10.03 -4.70 -14.71
N ALA A 437 -8.78 -4.61 -15.18
CA ALA A 437 -7.67 -4.07 -14.40
C ALA A 437 -7.76 -2.56 -14.09
N MET A 438 -8.58 -1.82 -14.84
CA MET A 438 -8.81 -0.37 -14.67
C MET A 438 -10.27 -0.07 -14.26
N SER A 439 -10.96 -1.03 -13.62
CA SER A 439 -12.37 -0.86 -13.23
C SER A 439 -12.60 0.29 -12.25
N HIS A 440 -11.60 0.65 -11.46
CA HIS A 440 -11.64 1.70 -10.45
C HIS A 440 -11.49 3.11 -11.00
N ILE A 441 -10.85 3.28 -12.15
CA ILE A 441 -10.61 4.59 -12.78
C ILE A 441 -11.58 4.92 -13.94
N SER A 442 -12.52 4.03 -14.24
CA SER A 442 -13.56 4.29 -15.25
C SER A 442 -14.82 3.47 -15.00
N PHE A 443 -15.80 4.09 -14.35
CA PHE A 443 -17.13 3.51 -14.17
C PHE A 443 -18.14 4.17 -15.12
N VAL A 444 -18.67 3.40 -16.08
CA VAL A 444 -19.86 3.81 -16.85
C VAL A 444 -20.87 2.67 -16.84
N THR A 445 -21.93 2.81 -16.05
CA THR A 445 -23.15 2.02 -16.28
C THR A 445 -23.93 2.68 -17.42
N ASN A 446 -23.94 2.08 -18.60
CA ASN A 446 -24.84 2.52 -19.66
C ASN A 446 -26.29 2.18 -19.26
N ASP A 447 -27.16 3.19 -19.16
CA ASP A 447 -28.55 3.06 -18.70
C ASP A 447 -29.42 2.16 -19.61
N ASP A 448 -28.95 1.86 -20.83
CA ASP A 448 -29.70 1.15 -21.87
C ASP A 448 -29.26 -0.32 -22.13
N SER A 449 -28.21 -0.84 -21.47
CA SER A 449 -27.72 -2.22 -21.69
C SER A 449 -27.40 -2.97 -20.40
N ASP A 450 -27.83 -4.24 -20.28
CA ASP A 450 -27.43 -5.21 -19.23
C ASP A 450 -25.93 -5.64 -19.35
N GLU A 451 -25.07 -4.73 -19.79
CA GLU A 451 -23.64 -4.96 -20.06
C GLU A 451 -22.85 -3.86 -19.35
N VAL A 452 -21.81 -4.26 -18.59
CA VAL A 452 -20.80 -3.31 -18.10
C VAL A 452 -20.10 -2.73 -19.31
N VAL A 453 -20.45 -1.50 -19.66
CA VAL A 453 -19.71 -0.77 -20.67
C VAL A 453 -18.58 -0.08 -19.92
N TYR A 454 -17.49 -0.80 -19.67
CA TYR A 454 -16.22 -0.11 -19.42
C TYR A 454 -16.03 0.90 -20.54
N ASN A 455 -15.57 2.11 -20.21
CA ASN A 455 -15.36 3.12 -21.24
C ASN A 455 -14.26 2.65 -22.19
N SER A 456 -14.66 1.91 -23.23
CA SER A 456 -13.77 1.44 -24.30
C SER A 456 -13.35 2.59 -25.23
N SER A 457 -13.74 3.85 -24.93
CA SER A 457 -13.42 5.02 -25.73
C SER A 457 -12.04 5.61 -25.45
N THR A 458 -11.18 4.99 -24.65
CA THR A 458 -9.82 5.49 -24.35
C THR A 458 -8.83 5.36 -25.51
N ARG A 459 -9.30 4.92 -26.68
CA ARG A 459 -8.56 5.01 -27.95
C ARG A 459 -8.25 6.44 -28.41
N SER A 460 -8.81 7.46 -27.76
CA SER A 460 -8.62 8.86 -28.11
C SER A 460 -7.99 9.67 -26.98
N ASP A 461 -7.29 10.71 -27.39
CA ASP A 461 -6.81 11.89 -26.66
C ASP A 461 -7.83 12.57 -25.71
N ASN A 462 -9.09 12.11 -25.66
CA ASN A 462 -10.10 12.60 -24.73
C ASN A 462 -10.12 11.76 -23.46
N LEU A 463 -9.43 12.26 -22.43
CA LEU A 463 -9.33 11.66 -21.10
C LEU A 463 -10.26 12.31 -20.09
N GLU A 464 -11.13 13.20 -20.55
CA GLU A 464 -12.19 13.81 -19.75
C GLU A 464 -13.04 12.69 -19.12
N GLY A 465 -13.00 12.58 -17.79
CA GLY A 465 -13.72 11.55 -17.05
C GLY A 465 -12.87 10.36 -16.55
N ILE A 466 -11.54 10.36 -16.71
CA ILE A 466 -10.66 9.24 -16.29
C ILE A 466 -9.72 9.71 -15.18
N GLN A 467 -9.85 9.08 -14.01
CA GLN A 467 -9.03 9.33 -12.84
C GLN A 467 -7.59 8.85 -13.03
N LYS A 468 -6.65 9.46 -12.29
CA LYS A 468 -5.23 9.09 -12.32
C LYS A 468 -4.84 8.28 -11.10
N GLU A 469 -3.73 7.56 -11.23
CA GLU A 469 -3.17 6.77 -10.13
C GLU A 469 -1.84 7.35 -9.66
N MET A 470 -1.62 7.27 -8.35
CA MET A 470 -0.29 7.33 -7.75
C MET A 470 0.25 5.91 -7.57
N LEU A 471 1.32 5.71 -6.80
CA LEU A 471 1.82 4.37 -6.47
C LEU A 471 1.31 3.92 -5.09
N TYR A 472 0.29 3.08 -5.11
CA TYR A 472 -0.45 2.54 -3.97
C TYR A 472 0.25 1.33 -3.34
N CYS A 473 -0.09 1.00 -2.09
CA CYS A 473 0.58 -0.09 -1.35
C CYS A 473 0.53 -1.43 -2.10
N TRP A 474 -0.62 -1.77 -2.69
CA TRP A 474 -0.83 -3.01 -3.44
C TRP A 474 -0.03 -3.09 -4.75
N ALA A 475 0.58 -2.00 -5.22
CA ALA A 475 1.52 -2.06 -6.34
C ALA A 475 2.75 -2.89 -5.95
N CYS A 476 3.29 -2.64 -4.75
CA CYS A 476 4.49 -3.30 -4.22
C CYS A 476 4.16 -4.56 -3.40
N HIS A 477 3.06 -4.52 -2.64
CA HIS A 477 2.65 -5.58 -1.73
C HIS A 477 1.60 -6.51 -2.35
N ALA A 478 1.65 -7.78 -1.99
CA ALA A 478 0.64 -8.78 -2.31
C ALA A 478 -0.55 -8.73 -1.33
N ASP A 479 -0.35 -8.17 -0.12
CA ASP A 479 -1.34 -8.01 0.94
C ASP A 479 -0.93 -6.90 1.94
N ASN A 480 -1.83 -6.52 2.84
CA ASN A 480 -1.54 -5.57 3.94
C ASN A 480 -0.69 -6.12 5.08
N SER A 481 -0.33 -7.41 5.06
CA SER A 481 0.62 -7.95 6.03
C SER A 481 2.07 -7.60 5.66
N GLY A 482 2.26 -6.93 4.52
CA GLY A 482 3.55 -6.44 4.06
C GLY A 482 4.27 -7.42 3.14
N ASN A 483 3.66 -8.53 2.74
CA ASN A 483 4.29 -9.46 1.80
C ASN A 483 4.55 -8.76 0.47
N LEU A 484 5.79 -8.81 -0.02
CA LEU A 484 6.18 -8.18 -1.27
C LEU A 484 5.81 -9.05 -2.48
N ARG A 485 5.54 -8.42 -3.63
CA ARG A 485 5.34 -9.13 -4.90
C ARG A 485 6.64 -9.81 -5.35
N PRO A 486 6.58 -11.06 -5.84
CA PRO A 486 7.76 -11.81 -6.24
C PRO A 486 8.21 -11.42 -7.65
N VAL A 487 9.20 -10.53 -7.75
CA VAL A 487 9.76 -10.09 -9.05
C VAL A 487 10.88 -11.01 -9.54
N GLY A 488 11.82 -11.36 -8.66
CA GLY A 488 13.04 -12.08 -9.01
C GLY A 488 14.02 -11.25 -9.86
N ALA A 489 14.97 -11.91 -10.52
CA ALA A 489 15.95 -11.28 -11.41
C ALA A 489 15.26 -10.58 -12.61
N ILE A 490 15.73 -9.39 -12.96
CA ILE A 490 15.12 -8.56 -14.03
C ILE A 490 16.04 -8.58 -15.25
N THR A 491 15.49 -8.87 -16.43
CA THR A 491 16.18 -8.67 -17.70
C THR A 491 15.46 -7.59 -18.48
N GLU A 492 16.12 -6.46 -18.73
CA GLU A 492 15.56 -5.36 -19.50
C GLU A 492 16.27 -5.28 -20.86
N ASP A 493 15.47 -5.23 -21.92
CA ASP A 493 15.93 -4.92 -23.28
C ASP A 493 15.67 -3.43 -23.53
N TYR A 494 16.73 -2.63 -23.47
CA TYR A 494 16.67 -1.19 -23.71
C TYR A 494 16.65 -0.86 -25.22
N GLY A 495 16.79 -1.86 -26.09
CA GLY A 495 16.87 -1.68 -27.54
C GLY A 495 18.29 -1.47 -28.04
N ASN A 496 18.44 -1.37 -29.38
CA ASN A 496 19.74 -1.28 -30.07
C ASN A 496 20.77 -2.37 -29.69
N GLY A 497 20.31 -3.51 -29.14
CA GLY A 497 21.15 -4.60 -28.68
C GLY A 497 21.69 -4.44 -27.25
N ALA A 498 21.29 -3.39 -26.53
CA ALA A 498 21.57 -3.20 -25.11
C ALA A 498 20.57 -4.00 -24.28
N VAL A 499 21.04 -5.11 -23.70
CA VAL A 499 20.25 -5.97 -22.81
C VAL A 499 21.04 -6.16 -21.53
N VAL A 500 20.44 -5.81 -20.40
CA VAL A 500 21.06 -5.91 -19.07
C VAL A 500 20.25 -6.89 -18.22
N THR A 501 20.96 -7.75 -17.48
CA THR A 501 20.36 -8.65 -16.50
C THR A 501 20.79 -8.23 -15.10
N TYR A 502 19.83 -7.75 -14.32
CA TYR A 502 20.00 -7.44 -12.92
C TYR A 502 19.75 -8.69 -12.06
N PRO A 503 20.56 -8.90 -11.00
CA PRO A 503 20.41 -10.06 -10.13
C PRO A 503 19.09 -10.02 -9.34
N ASP A 504 18.70 -11.20 -8.83
CA ASP A 504 17.69 -11.29 -7.79
C ASP A 504 18.33 -10.90 -6.45
N VAL A 505 17.93 -9.75 -5.93
CA VAL A 505 18.36 -9.16 -4.68
C VAL A 505 17.14 -8.93 -3.77
N ASN A 506 16.22 -9.89 -3.76
CA ASN A 506 15.05 -9.95 -2.88
C ASN A 506 14.11 -8.73 -3.07
N GLY A 507 13.66 -8.13 -1.96
CA GLY A 507 12.66 -7.06 -1.97
C GLY A 507 13.03 -5.83 -2.80
N SER A 508 14.32 -5.56 -3.00
CA SER A 508 14.78 -4.43 -3.81
C SER A 508 14.42 -4.57 -5.29
N ASN A 509 14.16 -5.78 -5.79
CA ASN A 509 13.69 -5.99 -7.16
C ASN A 509 12.32 -5.33 -7.42
N VAL A 510 11.48 -5.16 -6.39
CA VAL A 510 10.23 -4.38 -6.51
C VAL A 510 10.51 -2.93 -6.90
N CYS A 511 11.52 -2.30 -6.31
CA CYS A 511 11.92 -0.93 -6.64
C CYS A 511 12.57 -0.86 -8.03
N MET A 512 13.42 -1.84 -8.34
CA MET A 512 14.19 -1.89 -9.58
C MET A 512 13.33 -2.08 -10.84
N VAL A 513 12.09 -2.54 -10.71
CA VAL A 513 11.14 -2.57 -11.84
C VAL A 513 11.02 -1.21 -12.52
N CYS A 514 11.07 -0.13 -11.75
CA CYS A 514 10.95 1.24 -12.24
C CYS A 514 12.30 1.98 -12.22
N HIS A 515 13.13 1.73 -11.21
CA HIS A 515 14.33 2.52 -10.92
C HIS A 515 15.61 2.02 -11.60
N ILE A 516 15.53 1.18 -12.64
CA ILE A 516 16.67 0.79 -13.49
C ILE A 516 16.83 1.70 -14.72
N GLY A 517 16.09 2.81 -14.78
CA GLY A 517 16.03 3.68 -15.95
C GLY A 517 15.20 3.07 -17.09
N ARG A 518 15.04 3.83 -18.18
CA ARG A 518 14.39 3.34 -19.42
C ARG A 518 15.33 3.31 -20.62
N GLU A 519 16.56 3.77 -20.45
CA GLU A 519 17.64 3.75 -21.43
C GLU A 519 18.98 3.63 -20.70
N VAL A 520 19.97 3.04 -21.37
CA VAL A 520 21.36 2.92 -20.89
C VAL A 520 22.33 3.43 -21.95
N GLY A 521 23.55 3.81 -21.55
CA GLY A 521 24.53 4.36 -22.50
C GLY A 521 24.89 3.41 -23.66
N ASP A 522 24.78 2.09 -23.45
CA ASP A 522 24.99 1.08 -24.49
C ASP A 522 24.02 1.20 -25.67
N VAL A 523 22.85 1.82 -25.49
CA VAL A 523 21.90 2.10 -26.58
C VAL A 523 22.51 3.05 -27.61
N ILE A 524 23.31 4.03 -27.16
CA ILE A 524 24.06 4.95 -28.03
C ILE A 524 25.16 4.19 -28.76
N LYS A 525 25.85 3.27 -28.09
CA LYS A 525 26.91 2.44 -28.70
C LYS A 525 26.35 1.52 -29.78
N GLY A 526 25.20 0.91 -29.54
CA GLY A 526 24.48 0.07 -30.48
C GLY A 526 23.77 0.83 -31.60
N ASP A 527 23.69 2.16 -31.49
CA ASP A 527 22.85 2.95 -32.37
C ASP A 527 23.33 2.89 -33.84
N PRO A 528 22.41 2.62 -34.80
CA PRO A 528 22.76 2.42 -36.21
C PRO A 528 22.88 3.72 -37.02
N ASP A 529 22.65 4.89 -36.42
CA ASP A 529 22.70 6.15 -37.13
C ASP A 529 24.08 6.40 -37.78
N ALA A 530 24.05 6.83 -39.03
CA ALA A 530 25.20 6.81 -39.92
C ALA A 530 25.86 8.19 -40.10
N ASP A 531 25.30 9.25 -39.53
CA ASP A 531 25.87 10.60 -39.63
C ASP A 531 25.95 11.33 -38.28
N GLY A 532 25.33 10.82 -37.22
CA GLY A 532 25.29 11.43 -35.90
C GLY A 532 24.24 12.55 -35.79
N VAL A 533 23.33 12.67 -36.76
CA VAL A 533 22.31 13.74 -36.80
C VAL A 533 20.96 13.21 -36.33
N ARG A 534 20.68 13.35 -35.03
CA ARG A 534 19.49 12.77 -34.40
C ARG A 534 19.10 13.47 -33.10
N SER A 535 17.87 13.23 -32.66
CA SER A 535 17.42 13.61 -31.32
C SER A 535 18.22 12.87 -30.24
N PHE A 536 18.39 13.56 -29.10
CA PHE A 536 19.03 13.01 -27.91
C PHE A 536 18.34 11.71 -27.44
N ILE A 537 19.14 10.71 -27.08
CA ILE A 537 18.67 9.50 -26.40
C ILE A 537 18.69 9.80 -24.90
N ASN A 538 17.53 9.80 -24.25
CA ASN A 538 17.38 10.19 -22.85
C ASN A 538 17.39 8.95 -21.94
N SER A 539 18.29 8.89 -20.96
CA SER A 539 18.36 7.83 -19.92
C SER A 539 17.03 7.53 -19.22
N HIS A 540 16.14 8.54 -19.18
CA HIS A 540 15.01 8.62 -18.27
C HIS A 540 15.46 8.71 -16.80
N TYR A 541 14.54 9.08 -15.92
CA TYR A 541 14.88 9.64 -14.60
C TYR A 541 15.03 8.56 -13.50
N LEU A 542 15.68 8.92 -12.39
CA LEU A 542 15.77 8.12 -11.16
C LEU A 542 16.25 6.67 -11.36
N ALA A 543 17.28 6.49 -12.20
CA ALA A 543 17.85 5.19 -12.57
C ALA A 543 18.78 4.58 -11.50
N ALA A 544 18.47 4.78 -10.21
CA ALA A 544 19.29 4.40 -9.06
C ALA A 544 19.68 2.92 -9.05
N GLY A 545 18.76 2.02 -9.40
CA GLY A 545 19.03 0.59 -9.51
C GLY A 545 20.13 0.29 -10.53
N GLY A 546 20.04 0.87 -11.72
CA GLY A 546 21.09 0.71 -12.73
C GLY A 546 22.42 1.35 -12.31
N MET A 547 22.38 2.43 -11.53
CA MET A 547 23.59 3.08 -10.98
C MET A 547 24.28 2.24 -9.91
N VAL A 548 23.54 1.65 -8.97
CA VAL A 548 24.08 0.76 -7.94
C VAL A 548 24.83 -0.41 -8.56
N PHE A 549 24.28 -0.98 -9.64
CA PHE A 549 24.92 -2.10 -10.35
C PHE A 549 25.95 -1.67 -11.41
N GLY A 550 26.10 -0.37 -11.69
CA GLY A 550 27.09 0.15 -12.63
C GLY A 550 26.75 -0.09 -14.10
N GLU A 551 25.46 -0.07 -14.46
CA GLU A 551 24.98 -0.47 -15.79
C GLU A 551 24.34 0.69 -16.59
N SER A 552 23.97 1.80 -15.95
CA SER A 552 23.16 2.86 -16.60
C SER A 552 23.94 3.76 -17.57
N GLY A 553 25.21 4.05 -17.29
CA GLY A 553 25.98 5.12 -17.91
C GLY A 553 26.50 4.81 -19.32
N TYR A 554 26.94 5.86 -20.02
CA TYR A 554 27.76 5.72 -21.23
C TYR A 554 29.22 5.50 -20.83
N GLU A 555 29.65 4.25 -20.94
CA GLU A 555 31.04 3.85 -20.71
C GLU A 555 31.90 4.02 -21.97
N TYR A 556 33.03 4.70 -21.86
CA TYR A 556 33.93 4.95 -22.98
C TYR A 556 34.80 3.74 -23.32
N ASP A 557 34.98 3.48 -24.62
CA ASP A 557 35.77 2.35 -25.11
C ASP A 557 37.24 2.41 -24.64
N GLY A 558 37.70 1.34 -23.99
CA GLY A 558 39.08 1.22 -23.51
C GLY A 558 39.26 1.53 -22.03
N GLU A 559 38.26 2.14 -21.40
CA GLU A 559 38.24 2.44 -19.98
C GLU A 559 37.63 1.31 -19.14
N ASN A 560 37.90 1.33 -17.83
CA ASN A 560 37.35 0.34 -16.88
C ASN A 560 36.34 1.00 -15.94
N TYR A 561 35.13 0.45 -15.93
CA TYR A 561 34.01 0.88 -15.09
C TYR A 561 33.55 -0.20 -14.10
N GLN A 562 34.27 -1.33 -14.04
CA GLN A 562 33.98 -2.37 -13.07
C GLN A 562 34.07 -1.83 -11.64
N ASN A 563 33.16 -2.27 -10.78
CA ASN A 563 33.16 -1.91 -9.37
C ASN A 563 34.53 -2.13 -8.73
N VAL A 564 34.98 -1.14 -7.96
CA VAL A 564 36.19 -1.29 -7.15
C VAL A 564 36.01 -2.42 -6.14
N THR A 565 37.08 -3.09 -5.75
CA THR A 565 37.01 -4.35 -4.97
C THR A 565 36.43 -4.20 -3.55
N TYR A 566 36.19 -2.98 -3.11
CA TYR A 566 35.63 -2.63 -1.80
C TYR A 566 34.30 -1.87 -1.92
N PHE A 567 33.71 -1.83 -3.12
CA PHE A 567 32.35 -1.34 -3.29
C PHE A 567 31.37 -2.45 -2.88
N GLU A 568 30.54 -2.17 -1.88
CA GLU A 568 29.65 -3.15 -1.26
C GLU A 568 28.17 -2.75 -1.34
N HIS A 569 27.83 -1.57 -1.88
CA HIS A 569 26.43 -1.08 -1.86
C HIS A 569 25.47 -1.99 -2.63
N SER A 570 25.91 -2.64 -3.70
CA SER A 570 25.10 -3.63 -4.43
C SER A 570 24.83 -4.92 -3.66
N GLU A 571 25.54 -5.14 -2.55
CA GLU A 571 25.45 -6.34 -1.72
C GLU A 571 24.69 -6.12 -0.40
N ILE A 572 24.36 -4.86 -0.08
CA ILE A 572 23.56 -4.50 1.10
C ILE A 572 22.25 -5.28 1.09
N GLY A 573 21.84 -5.80 2.25
CA GLY A 573 20.59 -6.53 2.41
C GLY A 573 20.58 -7.91 1.73
N THR A 574 21.74 -8.44 1.31
CA THR A 574 21.87 -9.76 0.69
C THR A 574 22.69 -10.73 1.55
N GLU A 575 22.68 -12.01 1.20
CA GLU A 575 23.52 -13.02 1.87
C GLU A 575 25.03 -12.74 1.71
N ALA A 576 25.45 -11.96 0.71
CA ALA A 576 26.85 -11.62 0.47
C ALA A 576 27.41 -10.66 1.52
N LEU A 577 26.56 -9.83 2.13
CA LEU A 577 26.93 -8.85 3.17
C LEU A 577 26.05 -9.00 4.42
N PRO A 578 26.26 -10.07 5.23
CA PRO A 578 25.42 -10.36 6.40
C PRO A 578 25.39 -9.21 7.41
N GLY A 579 24.22 -8.99 8.01
CA GLY A 579 24.04 -7.95 9.04
C GLY A 579 23.63 -6.58 8.51
N THR A 580 23.31 -6.47 7.21
CA THR A 580 22.86 -5.22 6.56
C THR A 580 21.39 -5.25 6.12
N GLY A 581 20.60 -6.19 6.65
CA GLY A 581 19.21 -6.46 6.27
C GLY A 581 19.07 -7.70 5.38
N GLU A 582 17.86 -7.95 4.88
CA GLU A 582 17.52 -9.16 4.08
C GLU A 582 16.77 -8.85 2.77
N ASN A 583 16.43 -7.58 2.52
CA ASN A 583 15.59 -7.15 1.38
C ASN A 583 16.38 -6.44 0.26
N GLY A 584 17.69 -6.66 0.18
CA GLY A 584 18.54 -6.10 -0.87
C GLY A 584 18.92 -4.63 -0.71
N PRO A 585 19.66 -4.08 -1.70
CA PRO A 585 20.43 -2.85 -1.52
C PRO A 585 19.59 -1.58 -1.50
N CYS A 586 18.48 -1.54 -2.24
CA CYS A 586 17.57 -0.40 -2.25
C CYS A 586 16.82 -0.32 -0.91
N ALA A 587 16.20 -1.43 -0.50
CA ALA A 587 15.43 -1.48 0.74
C ALA A 587 16.33 -1.33 1.98
N GLY A 588 17.55 -1.89 1.97
CA GLY A 588 18.49 -1.77 3.08
C GLY A 588 18.83 -0.32 3.44
N CYS A 589 18.86 0.58 2.46
CA CYS A 589 19.06 2.01 2.69
C CYS A 589 17.74 2.75 2.89
N HIS A 590 16.77 2.60 1.98
CA HIS A 590 15.57 3.45 1.94
C HIS A 590 14.46 3.03 2.91
N MET A 591 14.52 1.80 3.44
CA MET A 591 13.46 1.21 4.27
C MET A 591 13.95 0.79 5.67
N SER A 592 15.17 1.19 6.08
CA SER A 592 15.76 0.78 7.37
C SER A 592 15.57 1.77 8.52
N SER A 593 14.81 2.84 8.30
CA SER A 593 14.41 3.81 9.33
C SER A 593 13.05 3.46 9.95
N GLU A 594 12.71 4.08 11.08
CA GLU A 594 11.36 3.96 11.68
C GLU A 594 10.26 4.50 10.75
N SER A 595 10.62 5.44 9.87
CA SER A 595 9.73 6.01 8.85
C SER A 595 9.98 5.39 7.46
N SER A 596 10.10 4.07 7.40
CA SER A 596 10.48 3.33 6.18
C SER A 596 9.69 3.69 4.91
N HIS A 597 8.39 4.01 5.01
CA HIS A 597 7.55 4.30 3.83
C HIS A 597 7.59 5.77 3.38
N ILE A 598 8.51 6.58 3.92
CA ILE A 598 8.90 7.86 3.31
C ILE A 598 9.88 7.64 2.14
N PHE A 599 10.48 6.44 2.06
CA PHE A 599 11.45 6.02 1.05
C PHE A 599 12.71 6.90 0.94
N LEU A 600 13.12 7.54 2.04
CA LEU A 600 14.32 8.36 2.11
C LEU A 600 15.28 7.86 3.21
N PRO A 601 16.58 7.69 2.90
CA PRO A 601 17.60 7.28 3.87
C PRO A 601 18.14 8.46 4.71
N VAL A 602 17.62 9.67 4.46
CA VAL A 602 18.05 10.93 5.08
C VAL A 602 16.85 11.84 5.35
N GLU A 603 17.01 12.74 6.32
CA GLU A 603 16.12 13.88 6.53
C GLU A 603 16.69 15.11 5.83
N LYS A 604 15.81 15.90 5.21
CA LYS A 604 16.17 17.15 4.55
C LYS A 604 15.33 18.30 5.08
N ASP A 605 15.90 19.50 5.09
CA ASP A 605 15.15 20.73 5.36
C ASP A 605 14.44 21.27 4.09
N GLU A 606 13.77 22.42 4.23
CA GLU A 606 13.06 23.10 3.14
C GLU A 606 13.98 23.55 1.99
N GLU A 607 15.29 23.63 2.22
CA GLU A 607 16.31 24.02 1.24
C GLU A 607 16.99 22.77 0.59
N GLU A 608 16.43 21.58 0.85
CA GLU A 608 16.92 20.26 0.43
C GLU A 608 18.32 19.88 0.97
N VAL A 609 18.76 20.54 2.05
CA VAL A 609 20.02 20.24 2.73
C VAL A 609 19.84 18.98 3.58
N VAL A 610 20.78 18.04 3.51
CA VAL A 610 20.78 16.85 4.35
C VAL A 610 21.11 17.24 5.79
N ILE A 611 20.15 17.06 6.70
CA ILE A 611 20.28 17.44 8.11
C ILE A 611 20.40 16.24 9.06
N ALA A 612 20.02 15.05 8.60
CA ALA A 612 20.20 13.80 9.34
C ALA A 612 20.30 12.59 8.40
N VAL A 613 21.03 11.55 8.84
CA VAL A 613 20.99 10.22 8.23
C VAL A 613 20.01 9.36 9.02
N THR A 614 18.91 8.96 8.39
CA THR A 614 17.84 8.18 9.03
C THR A 614 18.02 6.67 8.81
N ALA A 615 18.77 6.29 7.77
CA ALA A 615 19.14 4.90 7.51
C ALA A 615 20.24 4.41 8.46
N THR A 616 19.96 3.36 9.21
CA THR A 616 20.90 2.80 10.20
C THR A 616 22.11 2.08 9.56
N VAL A 617 21.97 1.64 8.30
CA VAL A 617 23.02 0.88 7.59
C VAL A 617 24.26 1.72 7.25
N CYS A 618 24.10 3.02 7.00
CA CYS A 618 25.19 3.90 6.55
C CYS A 618 26.33 3.94 7.58
N VAL A 619 26.00 4.26 8.84
CA VAL A 619 26.99 4.36 9.94
C VAL A 619 27.55 3.01 10.37
N THR A 620 26.87 1.91 10.02
CA THR A 620 27.35 0.54 10.30
C THR A 620 28.55 0.19 9.42
N CYS A 621 28.57 0.65 8.16
CA CYS A 621 29.65 0.34 7.22
C CYS A 621 30.68 1.47 7.11
N HIS A 622 30.26 2.74 7.16
CA HIS A 622 31.13 3.91 7.04
C HIS A 622 31.87 4.25 8.35
N ASP A 623 32.62 3.29 8.87
CA ASP A 623 33.40 3.38 10.12
C ASP A 623 34.87 3.81 9.90
N GLY A 624 35.26 4.05 8.64
CA GLY A 624 36.65 4.29 8.22
C GLY A 624 37.35 3.04 7.66
N GLY A 625 36.78 1.86 7.85
CA GLY A 625 37.26 0.58 7.31
C GLY A 625 36.65 0.22 5.95
N HIS A 626 35.35 0.51 5.76
CA HIS A 626 34.61 0.21 4.51
C HIS A 626 34.19 1.48 3.74
N GLY A 627 34.85 2.60 4.02
CA GLY A 627 34.58 3.90 3.38
C GLY A 627 35.09 5.06 4.23
N PRO A 628 34.83 6.33 3.85
CA PRO A 628 35.05 7.48 4.72
C PRO A 628 34.32 7.29 6.05
N ALA A 629 34.97 7.59 7.17
CA ALA A 629 34.35 7.47 8.49
C ALA A 629 33.30 8.56 8.67
N PHE A 630 32.05 8.18 8.90
CA PHE A 630 30.96 9.08 9.29
C PHE A 630 30.94 9.34 10.81
N VAL A 631 31.74 8.57 11.57
CA VAL A 631 31.84 8.66 13.02
C VAL A 631 33.08 9.45 13.44
N TYR A 632 32.87 10.56 14.14
CA TYR A 632 33.96 11.35 14.72
C TYR A 632 34.27 10.88 16.15
N ASP A 633 35.54 10.64 16.47
CA ASP A 633 36.00 10.15 17.80
C ASP A 633 35.38 8.81 18.28
N GLY A 634 34.89 7.99 17.34
CA GLY A 634 34.35 6.67 17.64
C GLY A 634 32.96 6.66 18.28
N ASP A 635 32.21 7.76 18.15
CA ASP A 635 30.79 7.82 18.52
C ASP A 635 29.91 7.44 17.30
N PRO A 636 29.31 6.24 17.27
CA PRO A 636 28.41 5.82 16.19
C PRO A 636 27.10 6.60 16.10
N ASP A 637 26.81 7.45 17.10
CA ASP A 637 25.57 8.21 17.19
C ASP A 637 25.71 9.68 16.75
N ASP A 638 26.87 10.10 16.20
CA ASP A 638 27.06 11.47 15.68
C ASP A 638 26.43 11.65 14.28
N ILE A 639 25.10 11.58 14.25
CA ILE A 639 24.25 11.71 13.06
C ILE A 639 24.49 13.04 12.32
N ALA A 640 24.89 14.10 13.04
CA ALA A 640 25.14 15.42 12.47
C ALA A 640 26.41 15.45 11.60
N ALA A 641 27.49 14.80 12.04
CA ALA A 641 28.72 14.70 11.24
C ALA A 641 28.51 13.88 9.96
N ALA A 642 27.73 12.80 10.04
CA ALA A 642 27.37 11.99 8.88
C ALA A 642 26.55 12.80 7.85
N ALA A 643 25.57 13.57 8.33
CA ALA A 643 24.75 14.45 7.50
C ALA A 643 25.60 15.54 6.81
N GLU A 644 26.48 16.22 7.54
CA GLU A 644 27.40 17.22 7.00
C GLU A 644 28.32 16.64 5.91
N PHE A 645 28.82 15.41 6.12
CA PHE A 645 29.63 14.72 5.12
C PHE A 645 28.83 14.42 3.84
N LEU A 646 27.63 13.84 3.97
CA LEU A 646 26.80 13.52 2.81
C LEU A 646 26.37 14.78 2.05
N GLU A 647 26.06 15.86 2.76
CA GLU A 647 25.74 17.14 2.14
C GLU A 647 26.94 17.69 1.36
N THR A 648 28.14 17.63 1.96
CA THR A 648 29.37 18.06 1.28
C THR A 648 29.61 17.23 0.01
N GLU A 649 29.47 15.91 0.08
CA GLU A 649 29.61 15.04 -1.10
C GLU A 649 28.55 15.34 -2.17
N LYS A 650 27.32 15.65 -1.78
CA LYS A 650 26.23 16.07 -2.69
C LYS A 650 26.61 17.37 -3.40
N GLU A 651 27.06 18.39 -2.66
CA GLU A 651 27.47 19.68 -3.23
C GLU A 651 28.62 19.53 -4.21
N GLU A 652 29.67 18.81 -3.83
CA GLU A 652 30.85 18.58 -4.67
C GLU A 652 30.52 17.77 -5.94
N TYR A 653 29.63 16.77 -5.82
CA TYR A 653 29.07 16.04 -6.95
C TYR A 653 28.34 16.98 -7.93
N MET A 654 27.47 17.85 -7.43
CA MET A 654 26.75 18.83 -8.25
C MET A 654 27.70 19.83 -8.92
N MET A 655 28.77 20.25 -8.23
CA MET A 655 29.81 21.11 -8.81
C MET A 655 30.56 20.41 -9.96
N ALA A 656 30.84 19.11 -9.84
CA ALA A 656 31.44 18.31 -10.91
C ALA A 656 30.51 18.20 -12.14
N LEU A 657 29.20 18.04 -11.93
CA LEU A 657 28.22 18.04 -13.01
C LEU A 657 28.08 19.41 -13.69
N GLU A 658 28.07 20.51 -12.92
CA GLU A 658 28.07 21.86 -13.50
C GLU A 658 29.36 22.15 -14.28
N LEU A 659 30.49 21.56 -13.91
CA LEU A 659 31.71 21.64 -14.71
C LEU A 659 31.60 20.84 -16.02
N LEU A 660 31.07 19.62 -15.98
CA LEU A 660 30.80 18.85 -17.21
C LEU A 660 29.82 19.58 -18.14
N LYS A 661 28.77 20.18 -17.57
CA LYS A 661 27.84 21.04 -18.31
C LYS A 661 28.52 22.24 -18.95
N ALA A 662 29.47 22.88 -18.27
CA ALA A 662 30.27 23.96 -18.84
C ALA A 662 31.18 23.46 -19.98
N ALA A 663 31.79 22.28 -19.83
CA ALA A 663 32.63 21.66 -20.86
C ALA A 663 31.84 21.32 -22.13
N LEU A 664 30.61 20.81 -21.99
CA LEU A 664 29.67 20.64 -23.11
C LEU A 664 29.32 21.98 -23.77
N ALA A 665 29.08 23.03 -22.98
CA ALA A 665 28.74 24.36 -23.50
C ALA A 665 29.88 25.00 -24.31
N GLU A 666 31.15 24.74 -23.97
CA GLU A 666 32.30 25.17 -24.77
C GLU A 666 32.33 24.50 -26.16
N GLN A 667 31.71 23.31 -26.31
CA GLN A 667 31.47 22.65 -27.59
C GLN A 667 30.13 23.05 -28.25
N GLY A 668 29.44 24.05 -27.72
CA GLY A 668 28.16 24.54 -28.24
C GLY A 668 26.94 23.69 -27.85
N ILE A 669 27.09 22.76 -26.90
CA ILE A 669 26.02 21.88 -26.40
C ILE A 669 25.48 22.46 -25.09
N ILE A 670 24.34 23.14 -25.14
CA ILE A 670 23.78 23.88 -24.01
C ILE A 670 22.69 23.04 -23.31
N TYR A 671 22.91 22.69 -22.05
CA TYR A 671 21.92 21.98 -21.23
C TYR A 671 20.80 22.89 -20.71
N SER A 672 19.60 22.33 -20.59
CA SER A 672 18.40 22.87 -19.95
C SER A 672 17.66 21.73 -19.25
N SER A 673 16.95 22.01 -18.16
CA SER A 673 16.06 21.03 -17.51
C SER A 673 14.78 20.76 -18.32
N ALA A 674 14.48 21.59 -19.33
CA ALA A 674 13.35 21.39 -20.21
C ALA A 674 13.72 20.54 -21.42
N TYR A 675 12.85 19.59 -21.77
CA TYR A 675 12.96 18.80 -23.02
C TYR A 675 13.10 19.73 -24.25
N PRO A 676 14.02 19.43 -25.20
CA PRO A 676 14.83 18.21 -25.36
C PRO A 676 16.17 18.19 -24.62
N TYR A 677 16.31 19.01 -23.58
CA TYR A 677 17.46 19.15 -22.67
C TYR A 677 18.72 19.75 -23.29
N PHE A 678 19.06 19.41 -24.53
CA PHE A 678 20.25 19.92 -25.19
C PHE A 678 19.90 20.82 -26.37
N TYR A 679 20.50 22.00 -26.38
CA TYR A 679 20.26 23.06 -27.36
C TYR A 679 21.57 23.55 -27.97
N ASP A 680 21.50 24.10 -29.18
CA ASP A 680 22.60 24.83 -29.80
C ASP A 680 22.69 26.28 -29.29
N GLY A 681 23.72 27.01 -29.72
CA GLY A 681 23.93 28.42 -29.38
C GLY A 681 22.82 29.36 -29.88
N GLU A 682 21.98 28.90 -30.81
CA GLU A 682 20.82 29.61 -31.35
C GLU A 682 19.51 29.28 -30.60
N GLY A 683 19.55 28.34 -29.64
CA GLY A 683 18.41 27.90 -28.84
C GLY A 683 17.49 26.90 -29.55
N ALA A 684 17.94 26.25 -30.63
CA ALA A 684 17.26 25.11 -31.23
C ALA A 684 17.76 23.80 -30.61
N SER A 685 16.99 22.70 -30.77
CA SER A 685 17.40 21.38 -30.27
C SER A 685 18.74 20.98 -30.87
N TYR A 686 19.69 20.61 -30.01
CA TYR A 686 20.96 20.07 -30.45
C TYR A 686 20.74 18.67 -31.06
N THR A 687 21.16 18.48 -32.30
CA THR A 687 20.93 17.23 -33.03
C THR A 687 22.13 16.73 -33.81
N ASP A 688 23.12 17.57 -34.11
CA ASP A 688 24.32 17.19 -34.86
C ASP A 688 25.47 16.84 -33.90
N TRP A 689 25.45 15.60 -33.39
CA TRP A 689 26.44 15.12 -32.42
C TRP A 689 27.82 14.90 -33.02
N ALA A 690 27.92 14.89 -34.35
CA ALA A 690 29.17 14.79 -35.08
C ALA A 690 29.88 16.15 -35.23
N ASP A 691 29.24 17.28 -34.91
CA ASP A 691 29.84 18.60 -35.11
C ASP A 691 31.16 18.81 -34.34
N PRO A 692 31.29 18.44 -33.03
CA PRO A 692 32.52 18.73 -32.29
C PRO A 692 33.74 17.92 -32.77
N TYR A 693 33.57 16.61 -32.98
CA TYR A 693 34.69 15.68 -33.21
C TYR A 693 34.51 14.74 -34.41
N GLY A 694 33.53 15.03 -35.26
CA GLY A 694 33.24 14.27 -36.46
C GLY A 694 32.54 12.93 -36.20
N PHE A 695 32.27 12.23 -37.30
CA PHE A 695 31.52 10.96 -37.30
C PHE A 695 32.15 9.84 -36.44
N ALA A 696 33.46 9.86 -36.19
CA ALA A 696 34.06 8.85 -35.32
C ALA A 696 33.79 9.11 -33.84
N GLY A 697 33.52 10.37 -33.45
CA GLY A 697 33.36 10.80 -32.07
C GLY A 697 31.92 11.03 -31.63
N TRP A 698 30.94 11.05 -32.55
CA TRP A 698 29.58 11.49 -32.22
C TRP A 698 28.91 10.70 -31.09
N LYS A 699 29.18 9.40 -30.98
CA LYS A 699 28.66 8.55 -29.90
C LYS A 699 29.21 8.97 -28.54
N ASN A 700 30.50 9.27 -28.49
CA ASN A 700 31.17 9.76 -27.29
C ASN A 700 30.72 11.19 -26.93
N THR A 701 30.44 12.04 -27.92
CA THR A 701 29.85 13.37 -27.71
C THR A 701 28.46 13.26 -27.08
N MET A 702 27.58 12.43 -27.66
CA MET A 702 26.26 12.16 -27.08
C MET A 702 26.38 11.46 -25.73
N GLY A 703 27.36 10.59 -25.56
CA GLY A 703 27.66 9.89 -24.31
C GLY A 703 27.97 10.84 -23.15
N ALA A 704 28.76 11.89 -23.39
CA ALA A 704 29.03 12.92 -22.38
C ALA A 704 27.74 13.66 -21.95
N ALA A 705 26.90 14.01 -22.93
CA ALA A 705 25.59 14.62 -22.66
C ALA A 705 24.63 13.66 -21.95
N PHE A 706 24.66 12.37 -22.32
CA PHE A 706 23.89 11.31 -21.69
C PHE A 706 24.27 11.15 -20.23
N ASN A 707 25.56 11.06 -19.92
CA ASN A 707 26.06 10.97 -18.56
C ASN A 707 25.66 12.19 -17.73
N LEU A 708 25.78 13.41 -18.27
CA LEU A 708 25.31 14.61 -17.57
C LEU A 708 23.81 14.51 -17.24
N ASN A 709 22.97 14.20 -18.21
CA ASN A 709 21.52 14.14 -18.02
C ASN A 709 21.11 13.01 -17.07
N LEU A 710 21.71 11.82 -17.19
CA LEU A 710 21.49 10.70 -16.27
C LEU A 710 21.79 11.10 -14.83
N LEU A 711 22.96 11.70 -14.59
CA LEU A 711 23.46 12.01 -13.26
C LEU A 711 22.73 13.20 -12.62
N LEU A 712 22.32 14.20 -13.40
CA LEU A 712 21.45 15.28 -12.91
C LEU A 712 20.06 14.77 -12.47
N ASN A 713 19.63 13.62 -13.00
CA ASN A 713 18.37 12.97 -12.66
C ASN A 713 18.55 11.74 -11.73
N ASP A 714 19.74 11.57 -11.15
CA ASP A 714 19.99 10.69 -10.01
C ASP A 714 20.50 11.52 -8.81
N PRO A 715 19.58 12.08 -8.01
CA PRO A 715 19.95 12.93 -6.87
C PRO A 715 20.73 12.18 -5.79
N GLY A 716 20.77 10.84 -5.82
CA GLY A 716 21.54 9.99 -4.91
C GLY A 716 22.83 9.43 -5.52
N GLY A 717 23.23 9.84 -6.73
CA GLY A 717 24.35 9.23 -7.46
C GLY A 717 25.67 9.24 -6.69
N PHE A 718 25.91 10.28 -5.87
CA PHE A 718 27.09 10.37 -5.00
C PHE A 718 27.16 9.26 -3.93
N ALA A 719 26.03 8.63 -3.61
CA ALA A 719 25.92 7.51 -2.68
C ALA A 719 25.70 6.17 -3.39
N HIS A 720 24.86 6.09 -4.43
CA HIS A 720 24.50 4.83 -5.10
C HIS A 720 25.71 4.03 -5.59
N ASN A 721 26.58 4.66 -6.38
CA ASN A 721 27.87 4.10 -6.80
C ASN A 721 28.86 5.22 -7.14
N ARG A 722 29.44 5.80 -6.07
CA ARG A 722 30.33 6.97 -6.14
C ARG A 722 31.47 6.80 -7.14
N TYR A 723 32.08 5.62 -7.23
CA TYR A 723 33.22 5.41 -8.12
C TYR A 723 32.83 5.31 -9.58
N TYR A 724 31.73 4.62 -9.87
CA TYR A 724 31.16 4.56 -11.21
C TYR A 724 30.76 5.95 -11.70
N VAL A 725 30.01 6.70 -10.89
CA VAL A 725 29.61 8.09 -11.17
C VAL A 725 30.80 8.98 -11.47
N LYS A 726 31.82 8.95 -10.59
CA LYS A 726 33.04 9.74 -10.77
C LYS A 726 33.79 9.39 -12.06
N ALA A 727 33.88 8.11 -12.41
CA ALA A 727 34.50 7.67 -13.66
C ALA A 727 33.73 8.19 -14.89
N LEU A 728 32.40 8.12 -14.87
CA LEU A 728 31.57 8.66 -15.96
C LEU A 728 31.78 10.17 -16.14
N ILE A 729 31.79 10.95 -15.05
CA ILE A 729 32.02 12.41 -15.13
C ILE A 729 33.44 12.69 -15.62
N TRP A 730 34.44 12.00 -15.08
CA TRP A 730 35.85 12.16 -15.46
C TRP A 730 36.05 11.99 -16.97
N ASP A 731 35.64 10.83 -17.49
CA ASP A 731 35.84 10.48 -18.90
C ASP A 731 34.98 11.33 -19.83
N SER A 732 33.82 11.79 -19.36
CA SER A 732 32.99 12.74 -20.12
C SER A 732 33.68 14.10 -20.27
N ILE A 733 34.35 14.60 -19.22
CA ILE A 733 35.13 15.84 -19.28
C ILE A 733 36.38 15.65 -20.15
N ASP A 734 37.13 14.55 -19.94
CA ASP A 734 38.34 14.19 -20.70
C ASP A 734 38.03 14.17 -22.20
N PHE A 735 36.95 13.46 -22.61
CA PHE A 735 36.58 13.41 -24.01
C PHE A 735 36.04 14.73 -24.56
N ILE A 736 35.19 15.45 -23.82
CA ILE A 736 34.51 16.65 -24.35
C ILE A 736 35.41 17.89 -24.36
N ASP A 737 36.60 17.84 -23.79
CA ASP A 737 37.54 18.96 -23.85
C ASP A 737 38.25 19.04 -25.22
N ASP A 738 38.68 17.90 -25.79
CA ASP A 738 39.50 17.86 -27.01
C ASP A 738 39.20 16.69 -27.97
N GLY A 739 38.28 15.80 -27.61
CA GLY A 739 37.82 14.68 -28.44
C GLY A 739 38.66 13.40 -28.32
N ILE A 740 39.58 13.32 -27.37
CA ILE A 740 40.36 12.10 -27.09
C ILE A 740 40.40 11.81 -25.59
N LEU A 741 40.49 10.52 -25.23
CA LEU A 741 40.70 10.12 -23.83
C LEU A 741 42.19 10.12 -23.53
N ASN A 742 42.64 11.06 -22.71
CA ASN A 742 44.05 11.27 -22.43
C ASN A 742 44.37 11.57 -20.95
N ASP A 743 43.38 11.42 -20.06
CA ASP A 743 43.43 11.76 -18.64
C ASP A 743 43.64 13.28 -18.38
N SER A 744 43.08 14.17 -19.20
CA SER A 744 43.23 15.63 -19.06
C SER A 744 42.24 16.31 -18.10
N THR A 745 41.34 15.56 -17.47
CA THR A 745 40.25 16.13 -16.65
C THR A 745 40.70 17.14 -15.60
N ASP A 746 41.75 16.85 -14.82
CA ASP A 746 42.24 17.76 -13.77
C ASP A 746 42.90 19.04 -14.34
N GLU A 747 43.59 18.89 -15.47
CA GLU A 747 44.17 19.98 -16.24
C GLU A 747 43.06 20.89 -16.82
N THR A 748 41.98 20.29 -17.33
CA THR A 748 40.79 20.98 -17.84
C THR A 748 40.05 21.72 -16.72
N ILE A 749 39.81 21.08 -15.57
CA ILE A 749 39.22 21.75 -14.40
C ILE A 749 40.07 22.97 -13.98
N THR A 750 41.39 22.80 -13.93
CA THR A 750 42.31 23.88 -13.56
C THR A 750 42.26 25.04 -14.57
N ALA A 751 42.17 24.73 -15.86
CA ALA A 751 42.07 25.72 -16.92
C ALA A 751 40.74 26.49 -16.88
N TYR A 752 39.66 25.84 -16.45
CA TYR A 752 38.33 26.43 -16.39
C TYR A 752 38.13 27.33 -15.15
N SER A 753 38.90 27.10 -14.09
CA SER A 753 38.83 27.86 -12.84
C SER A 753 39.04 29.37 -13.02
N GLY A 754 37.99 30.15 -12.75
CA GLY A 754 37.98 31.62 -12.86
C GLY A 754 37.84 32.16 -14.29
N GLU A 755 37.93 31.30 -15.31
CA GLU A 755 37.82 31.67 -16.73
C GLU A 755 36.47 31.25 -17.32
N VAL A 756 36.09 29.98 -17.14
CA VAL A 756 34.83 29.40 -17.65
C VAL A 756 33.80 29.28 -16.52
N VAL A 757 34.24 28.81 -15.35
CA VAL A 757 33.41 28.63 -14.16
C VAL A 757 33.99 29.38 -12.96
N PRO A 758 33.19 29.72 -11.94
CA PRO A 758 33.73 30.27 -10.70
C PRO A 758 34.76 29.34 -10.04
N THR A 759 35.80 29.92 -9.43
CA THR A 759 36.88 29.14 -8.78
C THR A 759 36.36 28.14 -7.74
N TYR A 760 35.35 28.50 -6.94
CA TYR A 760 34.80 27.58 -5.93
C TYR A 760 34.18 26.32 -6.55
N LEU A 761 33.59 26.44 -7.74
CA LEU A 761 32.97 25.33 -8.47
C LEU A 761 34.07 24.39 -9.01
N ALA A 762 35.12 24.97 -9.61
CA ALA A 762 36.27 24.19 -10.05
C ALA A 762 36.98 23.49 -8.89
N ASP A 763 37.15 24.16 -7.75
CA ASP A 763 37.77 23.60 -6.55
C ASP A 763 36.93 22.43 -5.99
N GLY A 764 35.60 22.57 -5.94
CA GLY A 764 34.68 21.49 -5.53
C GLY A 764 34.68 20.31 -6.50
N ALA A 765 34.63 20.57 -7.81
CA ALA A 765 34.73 19.53 -8.84
C ALA A 765 36.06 18.76 -8.75
N LEU A 766 37.18 19.45 -8.54
CA LEU A 766 38.49 18.83 -8.35
C LEU A 766 38.56 18.04 -7.05
N THR A 767 37.90 18.49 -5.99
CA THR A 767 37.83 17.76 -4.71
C THR A 767 37.02 16.47 -4.88
N TYR A 768 35.89 16.53 -5.59
CA TYR A 768 35.09 15.37 -5.91
C TYR A 768 35.85 14.36 -6.78
N LEU A 769 36.38 14.79 -7.93
CA LEU A 769 36.95 13.90 -8.93
C LEU A 769 38.40 13.49 -8.61
N GLY A 770 39.12 14.29 -7.83
CA GLY A 770 40.54 14.10 -7.57
C GLY A 770 41.42 14.57 -8.72
N THR A 771 42.71 14.21 -8.67
CA THR A 771 43.73 14.58 -9.69
C THR A 771 44.16 13.39 -10.56
N SER A 772 43.38 12.32 -10.55
CA SER A 772 43.60 11.13 -11.38
C SER A 772 42.30 10.36 -11.52
N ARG A 773 42.11 9.67 -12.65
CA ARG A 773 40.93 8.88 -12.96
C ARG A 773 40.48 8.00 -11.76
N PRO A 774 39.27 8.23 -11.22
CA PRO A 774 38.72 7.47 -10.10
C PRO A 774 38.59 5.97 -10.41
N GLY A 775 38.93 5.12 -9.44
CA GLY A 775 38.80 3.66 -9.56
C GLY A 775 39.93 2.94 -10.33
N ASP A 776 40.92 3.65 -10.86
CA ASP A 776 42.09 3.00 -11.50
C ASP A 776 43.00 2.30 -10.47
N THR A 777 42.80 0.98 -10.32
CA THR A 777 43.61 0.11 -9.46
C THR A 777 44.97 -0.26 -10.08
N SER A 778 45.26 0.15 -11.33
CA SER A 778 46.57 -0.07 -11.95
C SER A 778 47.68 0.81 -11.35
N ARG A 779 47.30 1.77 -10.50
CA ARG A 779 48.19 2.63 -9.73
C ARG A 779 48.02 2.37 -8.22
N PRO A 780 49.12 2.27 -7.45
CA PRO A 780 49.02 2.05 -6.00
C PRO A 780 48.30 3.24 -5.34
N PRO A 781 47.51 3.00 -4.28
CA PRO A 781 46.76 4.05 -3.60
C PRO A 781 47.72 5.14 -3.11
N MET A 782 47.38 6.40 -3.37
CA MET A 782 48.04 7.51 -2.69
C MET A 782 47.72 7.38 -1.19
N MET A 783 48.76 7.08 -0.41
CA MET A 783 48.73 7.07 1.06
C MET A 783 48.33 8.44 1.59
N PRO A 784 47.71 8.50 2.79
CA PRO A 784 46.85 9.59 3.26
C PRO A 784 47.52 10.95 3.38
#